data_AF-A0A1N7FCU6-F1
#
_entry.id   AF-A0A1N7FCU6-F1
#
_cell.length_a   1.000
_cell.length_b   1.000
_cell.length_c   1.000
_cell.angle_alpha   90.00
_cell.angle_beta   90.00
_cell.angle_gamma   90.00
#
_symmetry.space_group_name_H-M   'P 1'
#
loop_
_entity.id
_entity.type
_entity.pdbx_description
1 polymer ?
#
loop_
_entity_poly.entity_id
_entity_poly.type
_entity_poly.pdbx_seq_one_letter_code
_entity_poly.pdbx_strand_id
1 'polypeptide(L)'
;MTSSTRAATRSESSADRGGAPIIGIVLLFGMVLAGAMLVIIAAGPLFDALESQSDRERAITYMGQTDQALATATISDGPQPLEVPPDADMSVVDDGSIEVSWYNESADPWSGQACTAPTNESGTLGALEYELDDRTIVHQGGGVWEHDGDDTTVVSDPQIGYDGESLQLQLMQISESVVDGSGLAATADHSKSMALTNEIQATASDCDGSNVAFRIESSYHEGWATFLEDALGEDENPKVDVIHHEDHETVEAVIEDVRKPVEMPTFMVKEDKGIGIAGEQGKAQPSYDDRLDNADNRVFYIETVIKNEGTKRVGQNVTVTVFNESGALFNTSENSGKLGPGQNTTLGGQDELSFKYGEDFGGTLEVGNIYEYSIETEDHQPDDRGSFYYGKADPYFELLDNVETSVDGDNVTITVPVMNLGIEDGDQDVTLEFLGETNTQKIDLNYGAEGTVEWEINKSAIPVGEHEFTITTDENGSEVNGTIEGDATGGDGMAFVVVDDKGAGDDQFVTDDGESFTVSAEVANTYPTTVERDVTLSIPDANVNVSEPKELENGMTDTVDFEVDPDNHDFDHGEVYEYDIQAEGDGLNPNGSFYFGHPGTKFELANGNATTNDEAVTITADLHNTGVDDGEQDVTLDLDLKDDDEFDDDPYAETIDAGTAERVVGENATIELPINRSVLVTGTYDATIKTEDDELEMTFDVDAGIDPGDVELGGVEDANVTVEVLGSQVSSTQGHIAPMTLDVVTNGETEHSFQNPDGGNNINIGPTWQDKSDNSYTHEFTVDEETDLTLRNTRYSTCSDKYTHSSDLPHYSGESIWFSWCEDVPEGDWSWNQIQGWYWVDQVEFGPIDASEDANLQNVRVRSNENNTIPALPSGTDHQLSATEVLEQHDLIENSGDELDIGPGEFVFLFENTESTDKDGIDALWDEAIDAYEDEPNETYDPNFNDLIVYVEVEQAGVDPGKPSITISPGSGEEADVGSGEGGEAGTPDDFDLKLGGDADSGDSPDVGPGDSDQGGAPESQVVDNTGIDIGSDHVVVG
;
A
#
# COMPACT_ATOMS: atom_id res chain seq x y z
N MET A 1 16.32 -31.32 74.57
CA MET A 1 16.17 -32.04 75.86
C MET A 1 17.41 -31.77 76.73
N THR A 2 17.43 -32.17 78.01
CA THR A 2 18.23 -31.49 79.05
C THR A 2 19.13 -32.41 79.91
N SER A 3 20.27 -31.85 80.37
CA SER A 3 21.08 -32.26 81.54
C SER A 3 21.89 -33.59 81.39
N SER A 4 22.87 -33.95 82.24
CA SER A 4 23.28 -33.47 83.59
C SER A 4 24.77 -33.78 83.95
N THR A 5 25.25 -33.35 85.13
CA THR A 5 26.67 -33.38 85.59
C THR A 5 26.86 -33.79 87.08
N ARG A 6 27.90 -34.57 87.47
CA ARG A 6 28.53 -34.59 88.85
C ARG A 6 29.85 -35.42 88.99
N ALA A 7 30.57 -35.33 90.13
CA ALA A 7 32.01 -35.70 90.28
C ALA A 7 32.55 -36.07 91.73
N ALA A 8 33.88 -36.32 91.86
CA ALA A 8 34.80 -36.32 93.05
C ALA A 8 35.00 -37.64 93.90
N THR A 9 36.03 -37.92 94.77
CA THR A 9 37.18 -37.15 95.38
C THR A 9 38.36 -38.01 96.00
N ARG A 10 39.65 -37.64 95.76
CA ARG A 10 40.89 -37.52 96.64
C ARG A 10 41.45 -38.56 97.69
N SER A 11 42.80 -38.79 97.71
CA SER A 11 43.77 -38.86 98.88
C SER A 11 45.30 -39.02 98.46
N GLU A 12 46.33 -38.72 99.30
CA GLU A 12 47.82 -38.59 98.96
C GLU A 12 48.83 -39.31 99.96
N SER A 13 50.21 -39.29 99.99
CA SER A 13 51.39 -38.59 99.35
C SER A 13 52.82 -39.25 99.64
N SER A 14 53.96 -38.69 99.15
CA SER A 14 55.42 -38.79 99.63
C SER A 14 56.28 -40.07 99.35
N ALA A 15 57.64 -40.19 99.41
CA ALA A 15 58.93 -39.41 99.28
C ALA A 15 60.17 -40.44 99.27
N ASP A 16 61.54 -40.27 99.29
CA ASP A 16 62.61 -39.22 99.41
C ASP A 16 64.09 -39.78 99.09
N ARG A 17 65.13 -38.95 98.75
CA ARG A 17 66.67 -39.11 98.70
C ARG A 17 67.38 -40.12 97.74
N GLY A 18 68.71 -40.06 97.40
CA GLY A 18 69.73 -38.96 97.29
C GLY A 18 71.25 -39.19 97.69
N GLY A 19 72.27 -39.11 96.78
CA GLY A 19 73.67 -38.64 97.07
C GLY A 19 74.97 -39.31 96.46
N ALA A 20 75.72 -38.66 95.52
CA ALA A 20 77.04 -39.14 95.00
C ALA A 20 78.12 -38.19 94.29
N PRO A 21 78.08 -36.84 94.23
CA PRO A 21 78.46 -36.14 92.97
C PRO A 21 79.87 -35.52 92.77
N ILE A 22 80.67 -35.26 93.82
CA ILE A 22 81.61 -34.11 93.78
C ILE A 22 82.86 -34.28 92.88
N ILE A 23 83.53 -35.44 92.85
CA ILE A 23 84.81 -35.57 92.11
C ILE A 23 84.63 -35.47 90.59
N GLY A 24 83.46 -35.83 90.06
CA GLY A 24 83.15 -35.67 88.64
C GLY A 24 83.22 -34.21 88.20
N ILE A 25 82.82 -33.26 89.06
CA ILE A 25 82.68 -31.83 88.72
C ILE A 25 84.01 -31.19 88.32
N VAL A 26 85.14 -31.56 88.92
CA VAL A 26 86.44 -30.90 88.63
C VAL A 26 87.05 -31.38 87.32
N LEU A 27 86.99 -32.70 87.04
CA LEU A 27 87.42 -33.24 85.75
C LEU A 27 86.48 -32.80 84.62
N LEU A 28 85.18 -32.73 84.90
CA LEU A 28 84.19 -32.13 83.99
C LEU A 28 84.57 -30.68 83.67
N PHE A 29 84.87 -29.83 84.67
CA PHE A 29 85.27 -28.44 84.44
C PHE A 29 86.50 -28.30 83.55
N GLY A 30 87.54 -29.12 83.77
CA GLY A 30 88.75 -29.09 82.93
C GLY A 30 88.48 -29.51 81.48
N MET A 31 87.67 -30.56 81.28
CA MET A 31 87.29 -31.04 79.95
C MET A 31 86.32 -30.09 79.24
N VAL A 32 85.40 -29.44 79.98
CA VAL A 32 84.49 -28.41 79.48
C VAL A 32 85.26 -27.15 79.06
N LEU A 33 86.27 -26.71 79.82
CA LEU A 33 87.11 -25.58 79.41
C LEU A 33 87.94 -25.89 78.16
N ALA A 34 88.55 -27.07 78.08
CA ALA A 34 89.30 -27.48 76.89
C ALA A 34 88.37 -27.64 75.66
N GLY A 35 87.18 -28.23 75.85
CA GLY A 35 86.17 -28.37 74.81
C GLY A 35 85.62 -27.03 74.34
N ALA A 36 85.27 -26.12 75.25
CA ALA A 36 84.80 -24.78 74.92
C ALA A 36 85.86 -23.97 74.16
N MET A 37 87.13 -24.09 74.52
CA MET A 37 88.23 -23.41 73.81
C MET A 37 88.43 -23.99 72.39
N LEU A 38 88.23 -25.30 72.21
CA LEU A 38 88.18 -25.94 70.89
C LEU A 38 86.97 -25.49 70.06
N VAL A 39 85.79 -25.38 70.68
CA VAL A 39 84.57 -24.87 70.02
C VAL A 39 84.75 -23.42 69.59
N ILE A 40 85.31 -22.54 70.42
CA ILE A 40 85.55 -21.13 70.05
C ILE A 40 86.49 -21.01 68.84
N ILE A 41 87.55 -21.83 68.77
CA ILE A 41 88.46 -21.84 67.61
C ILE A 41 87.79 -22.41 66.36
N ALA A 42 86.89 -23.38 66.50
CA ALA A 42 86.13 -23.95 65.38
C ALA A 42 84.90 -23.12 64.96
N ALA A 43 84.44 -22.20 65.81
CA ALA A 43 83.24 -21.41 65.59
C ALA A 43 83.50 -20.09 64.87
N GLY A 44 84.74 -19.59 64.81
CA GLY A 44 85.09 -18.37 64.04
C GLY A 44 84.55 -18.45 62.61
N PRO A 45 85.02 -19.41 61.78
CA PRO A 45 84.54 -19.58 60.40
C PRO A 45 83.04 -19.89 60.25
N LEU A 46 82.31 -20.18 61.34
CA LEU A 46 80.87 -20.34 61.33
C LEU A 46 80.14 -19.03 61.64
N PHE A 47 80.73 -18.16 62.48
CA PHE A 47 80.24 -16.80 62.67
C PHE A 47 80.56 -15.94 61.45
N ASP A 48 81.80 -16.01 60.94
CA ASP A 48 82.23 -15.29 59.74
C ASP A 48 81.29 -15.61 58.54
N ALA A 49 80.92 -16.89 58.35
CA ALA A 49 79.99 -17.32 57.31
C ALA A 49 78.50 -16.93 57.58
N LEU A 50 78.09 -16.79 58.85
CA LEU A 50 76.75 -16.30 59.20
C LEU A 50 76.65 -14.77 59.06
N GLU A 51 77.76 -14.04 59.22
CA GLU A 51 77.87 -12.60 59.01
C GLU A 51 77.82 -12.31 57.50
N SER A 52 78.68 -12.98 56.70
CA SER A 52 78.63 -12.96 55.22
C SER A 52 77.23 -13.32 54.67
N GLN A 53 76.61 -14.42 55.12
CA GLN A 53 75.25 -14.76 54.67
C GLN A 53 74.22 -13.70 55.07
N SER A 54 74.31 -13.15 56.29
CA SER A 54 73.37 -12.12 56.75
C SER A 54 73.52 -10.81 55.98
N ASP A 55 74.73 -10.44 55.57
CA ASP A 55 74.97 -9.21 54.80
C ASP A 55 74.67 -9.39 53.31
N ARG A 56 74.88 -10.59 52.74
CA ARG A 56 74.31 -10.99 51.44
C ARG A 56 72.78 -10.87 51.43
N GLU A 57 72.10 -11.47 52.41
CA GLU A 57 70.64 -11.36 52.54
C GLU A 57 70.19 -9.90 52.74
N ARG A 58 70.98 -9.07 53.44
CA ARG A 58 70.73 -7.63 53.63
C ARG A 58 70.91 -6.82 52.33
N ALA A 59 71.97 -7.08 51.57
CA ALA A 59 72.26 -6.42 50.30
C ALA A 59 71.20 -6.76 49.25
N ILE A 60 70.86 -8.04 49.08
CA ILE A 60 69.76 -8.47 48.20
C ILE A 60 68.42 -7.86 48.63
N THR A 61 68.12 -7.83 49.94
CA THR A 61 66.90 -7.19 50.45
C THR A 61 66.87 -5.68 50.17
N TYR A 62 68.01 -4.99 50.25
CA TYR A 62 68.11 -3.57 49.91
C TYR A 62 67.98 -3.35 48.40
N MET A 63 68.64 -4.15 47.56
CA MET A 63 68.52 -4.06 46.10
C MET A 63 67.11 -4.34 45.61
N GLY A 64 66.42 -5.36 46.14
CA GLY A 64 65.01 -5.63 45.81
C GLY A 64 64.03 -4.56 46.33
N GLN A 65 64.35 -3.87 47.43
CA GLN A 65 63.58 -2.70 47.88
C GLN A 65 63.86 -1.47 47.03
N THR A 66 65.10 -1.30 46.55
CA THR A 66 65.50 -0.26 45.61
C THR A 66 64.81 -0.47 44.28
N ASP A 67 64.90 -1.67 43.69
CA ASP A 67 64.20 -2.05 42.46
C ASP A 67 62.70 -1.79 42.56
N GLN A 68 62.02 -2.31 43.59
CA GLN A 68 60.59 -2.08 43.78
C GLN A 68 60.24 -0.59 43.97
N ALA A 69 61.12 0.20 44.59
CA ALA A 69 60.94 1.64 44.72
C ALA A 69 61.13 2.35 43.36
N LEU A 70 62.10 1.94 42.54
CA LEU A 70 62.33 2.47 41.21
C LEU A 70 61.19 2.11 40.24
N ALA A 71 60.74 0.85 40.25
CA ALA A 71 59.60 0.37 39.48
C ALA A 71 58.25 0.98 39.93
N THR A 72 58.22 1.68 41.07
CA THR A 72 57.08 2.51 41.52
C THR A 72 57.30 4.01 41.23
N ALA A 73 58.55 4.46 41.12
CA ALA A 73 58.93 5.85 40.86
C ALA A 73 58.67 6.31 39.42
N THR A 74 58.61 5.36 38.48
CA THR A 74 58.06 5.47 37.11
C THR A 74 56.78 6.31 36.99
N ILE A 75 55.90 6.29 37.99
CA ILE A 75 54.64 7.04 38.01
C ILE A 75 54.85 8.55 38.27
N SER A 76 56.07 8.99 38.63
CA SER A 76 56.40 10.38 38.95
C SER A 76 57.44 10.98 38.00
N ASP A 77 56.95 11.85 37.10
CA ASP A 77 57.69 12.58 36.07
C ASP A 77 58.86 13.43 36.64
N GLY A 78 60.04 12.82 36.72
CA GLY A 78 61.31 13.45 37.10
C GLY A 78 62.28 12.50 37.82
N PRO A 79 63.62 12.72 37.74
CA PRO A 79 64.61 11.80 38.31
C PRO A 79 64.51 11.70 39.84
N GLN A 80 64.41 10.48 40.37
CA GLN A 80 64.29 10.24 41.82
C GLN A 80 65.65 9.84 42.44
N PRO A 81 66.18 10.59 43.42
CA PRO A 81 67.42 10.23 44.10
C PRO A 81 67.18 9.17 45.19
N LEU A 82 67.95 8.08 45.12
CA LEU A 82 68.01 7.05 46.16
C LEU A 82 69.00 7.45 47.26
N GLU A 83 68.57 7.41 48.53
CA GLU A 83 69.47 7.58 49.67
C GLU A 83 70.23 6.27 49.96
N VAL A 84 71.51 6.22 49.60
CA VAL A 84 72.43 5.12 49.93
C VAL A 84 72.71 5.10 51.44
N PRO A 85 72.68 3.93 52.13
CA PRO A 85 72.99 3.85 53.55
C PRO A 85 74.44 4.24 53.85
N PRO A 86 74.73 5.06 54.87
CA PRO A 86 76.09 5.57 55.14
C PRO A 86 77.08 4.51 55.69
N ASP A 87 76.62 3.29 55.92
CA ASP A 87 77.40 2.12 56.37
C ASP A 87 77.38 0.98 55.31
N ALA A 88 77.14 1.31 54.03
CA ALA A 88 77.18 0.41 52.88
C ALA A 88 78.26 0.88 51.88
N ASP A 89 79.07 -0.04 51.35
CA ASP A 89 80.00 0.26 50.26
C ASP A 89 79.27 0.01 48.93
N MET A 90 78.82 1.10 48.32
CA MET A 90 78.02 1.08 47.09
C MET A 90 78.53 2.10 46.08
N SER A 91 78.53 1.71 44.82
CA SER A 91 78.99 2.51 43.69
C SER A 91 77.90 2.61 42.62
N VAL A 92 77.93 3.66 41.80
CA VAL A 92 77.22 3.66 40.51
C VAL A 92 78.28 3.63 39.42
N VAL A 93 78.20 2.66 38.53
CA VAL A 93 79.11 2.50 37.39
C VAL A 93 78.36 2.72 36.07
N ASP A 94 79.10 3.26 35.10
CA ASP A 94 78.65 3.47 33.72
C ASP A 94 78.95 2.18 32.93
N ASP A 95 78.24 1.10 33.29
CA ASP A 95 78.33 -0.24 32.69
C ASP A 95 76.97 -0.69 32.14
N GLY A 96 76.99 -1.45 31.04
CA GLY A 96 75.78 -1.95 30.38
C GLY A 96 75.30 -1.02 29.26
N SER A 97 75.04 -1.58 28.08
CA SER A 97 74.27 -0.92 27.02
C SER A 97 73.43 -1.92 26.23
N ILE A 98 72.35 -1.45 25.60
CA ILE A 98 71.51 -2.24 24.70
C ILE A 98 71.38 -1.59 23.31
N GLU A 99 71.41 -2.42 22.27
CA GLU A 99 70.93 -2.11 20.92
C GLU A 99 69.92 -3.17 20.45
N VAL A 100 68.92 -2.75 19.68
CA VAL A 100 67.86 -3.57 19.06
C VAL A 100 67.89 -3.31 17.55
N SER A 101 67.75 -4.34 16.72
CA SER A 101 67.77 -4.23 15.27
C SER A 101 66.69 -5.05 14.57
N TRP A 102 66.21 -4.52 13.44
CA TRP A 102 65.23 -5.14 12.56
C TRP A 102 65.84 -5.42 11.20
N TYR A 103 65.75 -6.68 10.76
CA TYR A 103 66.38 -7.16 9.52
C TYR A 103 65.52 -8.23 8.82
N ASN A 104 65.94 -8.63 7.63
CA ASN A 104 65.29 -9.66 6.79
C ASN A 104 66.34 -10.73 6.39
N GLU A 105 65.90 -11.94 6.01
CA GLU A 105 66.70 -13.18 5.77
C GLU A 105 68.07 -13.04 5.08
N SER A 106 68.28 -12.00 4.28
CA SER A 106 69.49 -11.78 3.48
C SER A 106 70.57 -10.92 4.16
N ALA A 107 70.35 -10.45 5.38
CA ALA A 107 71.22 -9.52 6.10
C ALA A 107 71.79 -10.11 7.40
N ASP A 108 73.01 -9.68 7.73
CA ASP A 108 73.58 -9.76 9.08
C ASP A 108 72.85 -8.73 9.96
N PRO A 109 72.37 -9.07 11.19
CA PRO A 109 71.55 -8.18 12.02
C PRO A 109 72.21 -6.82 12.31
N TRP A 110 73.54 -6.74 12.32
CA TRP A 110 74.29 -5.50 12.61
C TRP A 110 74.92 -4.89 11.36
N SER A 111 74.56 -5.39 10.19
CA SER A 111 74.96 -4.79 8.91
C SER A 111 74.20 -3.48 8.66
N GLY A 112 74.83 -2.53 7.95
CA GLY A 112 74.24 -1.24 7.58
C GLY A 112 73.11 -1.29 6.55
N GLN A 113 72.38 -2.42 6.47
CA GLN A 113 71.11 -2.59 5.77
C GLN A 113 69.95 -2.95 6.73
N ALA A 114 70.24 -3.34 7.97
CA ALA A 114 69.27 -3.44 9.05
C ALA A 114 68.99 -2.04 9.64
N CYS A 115 67.84 -1.89 10.32
CA CYS A 115 67.53 -0.69 11.08
C CYS A 115 67.86 -0.94 12.55
N THR A 116 68.79 -0.20 13.14
CA THR A 116 69.21 -0.39 14.55
C THR A 116 68.88 0.83 15.40
N ALA A 117 68.39 0.59 16.61
CA ALA A 117 68.12 1.60 17.63
C ALA A 117 68.63 1.14 19.01
N PRO A 118 69.09 2.05 19.88
CA PRO A 118 69.25 3.48 19.61
C PRO A 118 70.42 3.77 18.68
N THR A 119 70.44 4.99 18.15
CA THR A 119 71.49 5.51 17.26
C THR A 119 72.48 6.42 17.97
N ASN A 120 72.36 6.54 19.30
CA ASN A 120 73.10 7.45 20.16
C ASN A 120 73.25 6.90 21.60
N GLU A 121 73.83 7.70 22.50
CA GLU A 121 74.16 7.31 23.89
C GLU A 121 72.93 6.98 24.78
N SER A 122 71.70 7.11 24.26
CA SER A 122 70.45 6.72 24.93
C SER A 122 70.34 5.22 25.28
N GLY A 123 71.19 4.34 24.75
CA GLY A 123 71.21 2.90 25.07
C GLY A 123 71.95 2.51 26.36
N THR A 124 72.59 3.47 27.05
CA THR A 124 73.40 3.22 28.25
C THR A 124 72.55 2.82 29.46
N LEU A 125 72.79 1.64 30.04
CA LEU A 125 72.00 1.12 31.17
C LEU A 125 72.48 1.68 32.51
N GLY A 126 73.78 1.60 32.78
CA GLY A 126 74.34 1.88 34.11
C GLY A 126 74.01 0.77 35.13
N ALA A 127 74.88 0.59 36.12
CA ALA A 127 74.67 -0.37 37.20
C ALA A 127 74.89 0.26 38.58
N LEU A 128 74.15 -0.24 39.57
CA LEU A 128 74.31 0.07 41.00
C LEU A 128 74.93 -1.14 41.69
N GLU A 129 76.16 -1.00 42.18
CA GLU A 129 76.91 -2.06 42.83
C GLU A 129 76.82 -1.95 44.37
N TYR A 130 76.88 -3.09 45.05
CA TYR A 130 77.09 -3.21 46.50
C TYR A 130 78.23 -4.21 46.72
N GLU A 131 79.42 -3.70 47.05
CA GLU A 131 80.59 -4.53 47.35
C GLU A 131 80.44 -5.20 48.72
N LEU A 132 80.69 -6.51 48.78
CA LEU A 132 80.87 -7.29 50.00
C LEU A 132 82.26 -7.96 49.97
N ASP A 133 82.75 -8.42 51.13
CA ASP A 133 84.11 -9.00 51.28
C ASP A 133 84.43 -10.18 50.31
N ASP A 134 83.40 -10.83 49.73
CA ASP A 134 83.54 -12.02 48.87
C ASP A 134 82.62 -12.07 47.63
N ARG A 135 81.89 -10.98 47.30
CA ARG A 135 80.97 -10.88 46.14
C ARG A 135 80.47 -9.44 45.95
N THR A 136 79.92 -9.13 44.78
CA THR A 136 79.17 -7.89 44.52
C THR A 136 77.71 -8.23 44.23
N ILE A 137 76.77 -7.53 44.86
CA ILE A 137 75.35 -7.56 44.46
C ILE A 137 75.09 -6.34 43.58
N VAL A 138 74.49 -6.55 42.40
CA VAL A 138 74.39 -5.56 41.34
C VAL A 138 72.93 -5.38 40.95
N HIS A 139 72.49 -4.13 40.71
CA HIS A 139 71.25 -3.86 40.00
C HIS A 139 71.59 -3.19 38.66
N GLN A 140 71.15 -3.82 37.55
CA GLN A 140 71.38 -3.33 36.18
C GLN A 140 70.18 -3.72 35.31
N GLY A 141 69.70 -2.79 34.50
CA GLY A 141 68.58 -3.02 33.57
C GLY A 141 67.22 -3.30 34.23
N GLY A 142 67.12 -3.36 35.56
CA GLY A 142 65.92 -3.84 36.27
C GLY A 142 66.04 -5.27 36.81
N GLY A 143 67.14 -5.97 36.53
CA GLY A 143 67.50 -7.21 37.22
C GLY A 143 68.37 -6.96 38.45
N VAL A 144 68.36 -7.91 39.39
CA VAL A 144 69.35 -8.01 40.47
C VAL A 144 70.22 -9.23 40.22
N TRP A 145 71.53 -9.03 40.23
CA TRP A 145 72.55 -10.03 39.95
C TRP A 145 73.49 -10.20 41.16
N GLU A 146 74.09 -11.38 41.27
CA GLU A 146 75.17 -11.67 42.22
C GLU A 146 76.37 -12.21 41.47
N HIS A 147 77.47 -11.47 41.57
CA HIS A 147 78.74 -11.73 40.92
C HIS A 147 79.80 -12.04 41.99
N ASP A 148 80.40 -13.23 41.97
CA ASP A 148 81.36 -13.66 43.00
C ASP A 148 82.84 -13.50 42.59
N GLY A 149 83.08 -12.92 41.41
CA GLY A 149 84.40 -12.57 40.88
C GLY A 149 84.94 -13.55 39.84
N ASP A 150 84.37 -14.76 39.74
CA ASP A 150 84.64 -15.73 38.67
C ASP A 150 83.32 -16.16 37.94
N ASP A 151 82.16 -16.15 38.61
CA ASP A 151 80.83 -16.46 38.01
C ASP A 151 79.78 -15.35 38.30
N THR A 152 78.79 -15.18 37.41
CA THR A 152 77.62 -14.26 37.59
C THR A 152 76.27 -14.98 37.58
N THR A 153 75.38 -14.68 38.54
CA THR A 153 74.07 -15.35 38.68
C THR A 153 72.89 -14.38 38.87
N VAL A 154 71.71 -14.73 38.35
CA VAL A 154 70.48 -13.94 38.55
C VAL A 154 69.89 -14.17 39.95
N VAL A 155 69.40 -13.10 40.57
CA VAL A 155 68.78 -13.08 41.91
C VAL A 155 67.36 -12.51 41.85
N SER A 156 67.11 -11.57 40.93
CA SER A 156 65.79 -11.09 40.54
C SER A 156 65.80 -10.79 39.05
N ASP A 157 64.80 -11.29 38.34
CA ASP A 157 64.77 -11.31 36.88
C ASP A 157 64.45 -9.91 36.30
N PRO A 158 65.15 -9.45 35.25
CA PRO A 158 64.75 -8.29 34.45
C PRO A 158 63.36 -8.45 33.82
N GLN A 159 62.71 -7.34 33.46
CA GLN A 159 61.42 -7.34 32.78
C GLN A 159 61.60 -7.42 31.25
N ILE A 160 62.18 -8.54 30.82
CA ILE A 160 62.26 -8.98 29.42
C ILE A 160 61.54 -10.33 29.28
N GLY A 161 60.84 -10.55 28.18
CA GLY A 161 60.29 -11.86 27.84
C GLY A 161 59.71 -11.92 26.43
N TYR A 162 59.56 -13.13 25.90
CA TYR A 162 58.95 -13.39 24.60
C TYR A 162 57.81 -14.40 24.74
N ASP A 163 56.61 -14.05 24.30
CA ASP A 163 55.41 -14.90 24.42
C ASP A 163 55.20 -15.85 23.21
N GLY A 164 56.08 -15.78 22.21
CA GLY A 164 55.98 -16.50 20.93
C GLY A 164 55.38 -15.68 19.78
N GLU A 165 54.77 -14.54 20.07
CA GLU A 165 54.25 -13.58 19.07
C GLU A 165 54.88 -12.18 19.22
N SER A 166 55.17 -11.72 20.44
CA SER A 166 55.70 -10.38 20.73
C SER A 166 56.84 -10.39 21.76
N LEU A 167 57.92 -9.67 21.48
CA LEU A 167 59.04 -9.46 22.39
C LEU A 167 58.78 -8.24 23.27
N GLN A 168 58.79 -8.43 24.58
CA GLN A 168 58.57 -7.37 25.57
C GLN A 168 59.91 -6.96 26.19
N LEU A 169 60.27 -5.68 26.07
CA LEU A 169 61.51 -5.09 26.59
C LEU A 169 61.17 -3.93 27.55
N GLN A 170 61.43 -4.12 28.83
CA GLN A 170 61.43 -3.05 29.82
C GLN A 170 62.76 -3.02 30.58
N LEU A 171 63.54 -1.97 30.35
CA LEU A 171 64.88 -1.79 30.92
C LEU A 171 64.98 -0.50 31.74
N MET A 172 65.49 -0.64 32.96
CA MET A 172 65.72 0.46 33.89
C MET A 172 67.12 1.07 33.68
N GLN A 173 67.19 2.38 33.44
CA GLN A 173 68.47 3.09 33.32
C GLN A 173 68.82 3.85 34.61
N ILE A 174 70.07 3.71 35.07
CA ILE A 174 70.61 4.30 36.30
C ILE A 174 71.74 5.27 35.95
N SER A 175 71.85 6.36 36.70
CA SER A 175 72.99 7.29 36.61
C SER A 175 73.38 7.86 37.98
N GLU A 176 74.65 8.26 38.11
CA GLU A 176 75.17 8.92 39.32
C GLU A 176 74.64 10.36 39.40
N SER A 177 74.13 10.79 40.56
CA SER A 177 73.94 12.21 40.86
C SER A 177 74.56 12.63 42.19
N VAL A 178 75.05 13.87 42.24
CA VAL A 178 75.75 14.43 43.40
C VAL A 178 74.83 15.37 44.16
N VAL A 179 74.29 14.89 45.28
CA VAL A 179 73.47 15.70 46.20
C VAL A 179 74.39 16.55 47.10
N ASP A 180 73.99 17.80 47.38
CA ASP A 180 74.77 18.81 48.14
C ASP A 180 74.84 18.49 49.65
N GLY A 181 75.49 17.36 49.99
CA GLY A 181 75.46 16.76 51.32
C GLY A 181 76.44 15.61 51.58
N SER A 182 77.33 15.26 50.64
CA SER A 182 78.35 14.19 50.78
C SER A 182 77.79 12.78 51.07
N GLY A 183 76.63 12.44 50.49
CA GLY A 183 76.19 11.06 50.28
C GLY A 183 76.14 10.76 48.77
N LEU A 184 76.36 9.50 48.39
CA LEU A 184 76.14 9.04 47.02
C LEU A 184 74.62 8.96 46.77
N ALA A 185 74.16 9.33 45.58
CA ALA A 185 72.76 9.18 45.18
C ALA A 185 72.65 8.55 43.79
N ALA A 186 72.28 7.28 43.76
CA ALA A 186 71.86 6.62 42.54
C ALA A 186 70.53 7.23 42.07
N THR A 187 70.39 7.45 40.78
CA THR A 187 69.21 8.13 40.21
C THR A 187 68.71 7.31 39.02
N ALA A 188 67.52 6.74 39.13
CA ALA A 188 66.86 6.15 37.97
C ALA A 188 66.39 7.27 37.05
N ASP A 189 66.78 7.17 35.78
CA ASP A 189 66.47 8.16 34.76
C ASP A 189 65.33 7.63 33.88
N HIS A 190 64.11 7.73 34.42
CA HIS A 190 62.88 7.38 33.70
C HIS A 190 62.71 8.22 32.41
N SER A 191 63.22 9.45 32.39
CA SER A 191 63.21 10.29 31.18
C SER A 191 64.12 9.76 30.08
N LYS A 192 65.32 9.24 30.41
CA LYS A 192 66.12 8.45 29.45
C LYS A 192 65.46 7.14 29.08
N SER A 193 64.92 6.40 30.06
CA SER A 193 64.33 5.07 29.83
C SER A 193 63.14 5.17 28.86
N MET A 194 62.28 6.18 29.04
CA MET A 194 61.26 6.54 28.06
C MET A 194 61.86 6.99 26.71
N ALA A 195 62.95 7.75 26.68
CA ALA A 195 63.58 8.16 25.42
C ALA A 195 64.13 6.97 24.62
N LEU A 196 64.74 5.99 25.29
CA LEU A 196 65.16 4.71 24.72
C LEU A 196 63.96 3.93 24.17
N THR A 197 62.91 3.74 24.97
CA THR A 197 61.64 3.12 24.57
C THR A 197 61.04 3.79 23.32
N ASN A 198 61.00 5.12 23.27
CA ASN A 198 60.49 5.87 22.12
C ASN A 198 61.41 5.78 20.88
N GLU A 199 62.75 5.74 21.04
CA GLU A 199 63.69 5.62 19.92
C GLU A 199 63.65 4.22 19.29
N ILE A 200 63.55 3.18 20.12
CA ILE A 200 63.32 1.78 19.71
C ILE A 200 61.97 1.68 18.98
N GLN A 201 60.89 2.19 19.58
CA GLN A 201 59.55 2.13 18.99
C GLN A 201 59.42 2.90 17.66
N ALA A 202 60.01 4.10 17.56
CA ALA A 202 60.01 4.86 16.32
C ALA A 202 60.77 4.13 15.20
N THR A 203 61.93 3.56 15.52
CA THR A 203 62.75 2.81 14.55
C THR A 203 62.08 1.49 14.13
N ALA A 204 61.39 0.82 15.04
CA ALA A 204 60.55 -0.34 14.73
C ALA A 204 59.41 0.01 13.76
N SER A 205 58.80 1.19 13.93
CA SER A 205 57.68 1.67 13.12
C SER A 205 58.11 2.03 11.69
N ASP A 206 59.31 2.61 11.52
CA ASP A 206 59.87 2.99 10.22
C ASP A 206 60.57 1.83 9.47
N CYS A 207 60.78 0.66 10.11
CA CYS A 207 61.53 -0.47 9.54
C CYS A 207 60.68 -1.69 9.13
N ASP A 208 61.07 -2.33 8.03
CA ASP A 208 60.44 -3.50 7.40
C ASP A 208 61.15 -4.84 7.64
N GLY A 209 61.96 -4.96 8.69
CA GLY A 209 62.54 -6.23 9.10
C GLY A 209 61.51 -7.18 9.72
N SER A 210 61.37 -8.39 9.18
CA SER A 210 60.57 -9.49 9.76
C SER A 210 61.19 -10.06 11.03
N ASN A 211 62.53 -10.03 11.10
CA ASN A 211 63.33 -10.62 12.17
C ASN A 211 63.82 -9.51 13.10
N VAL A 212 63.91 -9.84 14.38
CA VAL A 212 64.36 -8.93 15.45
C VAL A 212 65.60 -9.52 16.09
N ALA A 213 66.62 -8.71 16.31
CA ALA A 213 67.74 -9.06 17.17
C ALA A 213 67.92 -7.98 18.22
N PHE A 214 68.42 -8.31 19.41
CA PHE A 214 68.95 -7.33 20.34
C PHE A 214 70.22 -7.83 21.01
N ARG A 215 71.09 -6.92 21.43
CA ARG A 215 72.32 -7.27 22.14
C ARG A 215 72.54 -6.39 23.36
N ILE A 216 73.08 -6.99 24.41
CA ILE A 216 73.45 -6.34 25.66
C ILE A 216 74.96 -6.53 25.87
N GLU A 217 75.72 -5.43 25.84
CA GLU A 217 77.14 -5.37 26.23
C GLU A 217 77.19 -4.97 27.72
N SER A 218 77.78 -5.81 28.58
CA SER A 218 77.75 -5.65 30.04
C SER A 218 78.84 -6.49 30.73
N SER A 219 79.47 -5.95 31.79
CA SER A 219 80.37 -6.70 32.67
C SER A 219 79.72 -7.94 33.33
N TYR A 220 78.39 -8.06 33.27
CA TYR A 220 77.58 -9.12 33.88
C TYR A 220 76.94 -10.07 32.85
N HIS A 221 77.49 -10.10 31.64
CA HIS A 221 76.97 -10.84 30.48
C HIS A 221 76.60 -12.32 30.73
N GLU A 222 77.29 -13.03 31.63
CA GLU A 222 77.00 -14.46 31.91
C GLU A 222 75.63 -14.65 32.57
N GLY A 223 75.27 -13.71 33.46
CA GLY A 223 73.95 -13.64 34.07
C GLY A 223 72.89 -13.31 33.02
N TRP A 224 73.16 -12.31 32.17
CA TRP A 224 72.27 -11.93 31.07
C TRP A 224 72.04 -13.07 30.06
N ALA A 225 73.07 -13.86 29.72
CA ALA A 225 72.93 -15.02 28.83
C ALA A 225 72.00 -16.07 29.45
N THR A 226 72.34 -16.54 30.65
CA THR A 226 71.56 -17.54 31.39
C THR A 226 70.10 -17.12 31.60
N PHE A 227 69.86 -15.82 31.81
CA PHE A 227 68.52 -15.25 31.94
C PHE A 227 67.77 -15.22 30.59
N LEU A 228 68.40 -14.77 29.50
CA LEU A 228 67.74 -14.64 28.21
C LEU A 228 67.44 -16.00 27.56
N GLU A 229 68.28 -17.01 27.77
CA GLU A 229 68.02 -18.41 27.38
C GLU A 229 66.66 -18.92 27.93
N ASP A 230 66.40 -18.69 29.23
CA ASP A 230 65.18 -19.11 29.93
C ASP A 230 63.98 -18.16 29.63
N ALA A 231 64.19 -16.85 29.67
CA ALA A 231 63.13 -15.84 29.54
C ALA A 231 62.61 -15.64 28.10
N LEU A 232 63.40 -15.99 27.08
CA LEU A 232 62.96 -16.06 25.68
C LEU A 232 62.56 -17.49 25.28
N GLY A 233 62.88 -18.50 26.10
CA GLY A 233 62.50 -19.89 25.92
C GLY A 233 63.22 -20.58 24.76
N GLU A 234 64.53 -20.38 24.60
CA GLU A 234 65.34 -20.92 23.50
C GLU A 234 65.17 -22.44 23.33
N ASP A 235 65.28 -23.18 24.43
CA ASP A 235 65.17 -24.66 24.48
C ASP A 235 63.74 -25.16 24.12
N GLU A 236 62.72 -24.27 24.11
CA GLU A 236 61.33 -24.58 23.74
C GLU A 236 60.86 -23.96 22.40
N ASN A 237 61.51 -22.89 21.91
CA ASN A 237 61.07 -22.12 20.74
C ASN A 237 62.15 -22.04 19.62
N PRO A 238 62.00 -22.80 18.51
CA PRO A 238 63.03 -22.92 17.46
C PRO A 238 63.18 -21.68 16.55
N LYS A 239 62.56 -20.55 16.91
CA LYS A 239 62.75 -19.23 16.30
C LYS A 239 63.76 -18.35 17.06
N VAL A 240 64.13 -18.74 18.28
CA VAL A 240 65.02 -18.01 19.18
C VAL A 240 66.41 -18.65 19.12
N ASP A 241 67.45 -17.83 19.10
CA ASP A 241 68.87 -18.23 19.17
C ASP A 241 69.58 -17.19 20.08
N VAL A 242 70.15 -17.63 21.20
CA VAL A 242 70.80 -16.77 22.20
C VAL A 242 72.32 -17.01 22.17
N ILE A 243 73.03 -16.03 21.62
CA ILE A 243 74.43 -16.12 21.27
C ILE A 243 75.27 -15.34 22.30
N HIS A 244 75.86 -16.08 23.23
CA HIS A 244 76.80 -15.52 24.21
C HIS A 244 78.20 -15.30 23.59
N HIS A 245 78.78 -14.12 23.83
CA HIS A 245 80.08 -13.69 23.29
C HIS A 245 81.08 -13.32 24.40
N GLU A 246 81.60 -14.33 25.11
CA GLU A 246 82.66 -14.21 26.15
C GLU A 246 83.79 -13.23 25.78
N ASP A 247 84.36 -13.34 24.57
CA ASP A 247 85.50 -12.53 24.09
C ASP A 247 85.21 -11.00 24.00
N HIS A 248 83.94 -10.58 24.09
CA HIS A 248 83.49 -9.18 23.93
C HIS A 248 82.45 -8.75 24.98
N GLU A 249 82.35 -9.46 26.10
CA GLU A 249 81.47 -9.10 27.23
C GLU A 249 80.01 -8.80 26.81
N THR A 250 79.51 -9.53 25.81
CA THR A 250 78.23 -9.26 25.12
C THR A 250 77.34 -10.52 25.04
N VAL A 251 76.03 -10.33 25.08
CA VAL A 251 75.01 -11.34 24.76
C VAL A 251 74.14 -10.81 23.62
N GLU A 252 73.86 -11.63 22.63
CA GLU A 252 72.93 -11.33 21.54
C GLU A 252 71.77 -12.33 21.56
N ALA A 253 70.54 -11.84 21.36
CA ALA A 253 69.36 -12.67 21.22
C ALA A 253 68.70 -12.36 19.87
N VAL A 254 68.52 -13.39 19.04
CA VAL A 254 67.93 -13.32 17.70
C VAL A 254 66.58 -14.03 17.71
N ILE A 255 65.56 -13.43 17.09
CA ILE A 255 64.22 -13.99 16.98
C ILE A 255 63.69 -13.83 15.55
N GLU A 256 63.43 -14.96 14.88
CA GLU A 256 62.99 -15.01 13.48
C GLU A 256 61.45 -14.99 13.31
N ASP A 257 60.98 -14.43 12.18
CA ASP A 257 59.55 -14.36 11.81
C ASP A 257 58.66 -13.73 12.90
N VAL A 258 59.17 -12.78 13.69
CA VAL A 258 58.38 -12.08 14.72
C VAL A 258 57.36 -11.16 14.06
N ARG A 259 57.85 -10.32 13.15
CA ARG A 259 57.04 -9.32 12.44
C ARG A 259 56.71 -9.84 11.06
N LYS A 260 55.50 -9.56 10.57
CA LYS A 260 55.16 -9.88 9.18
C LYS A 260 55.94 -8.95 8.24
N PRO A 261 56.56 -9.47 7.16
CA PRO A 261 57.30 -8.63 6.22
C PRO A 261 56.36 -7.59 5.61
N VAL A 262 56.82 -6.34 5.57
CA VAL A 262 55.99 -5.21 5.14
C VAL A 262 55.85 -5.25 3.62
N GLU A 263 54.61 -5.44 3.14
CA GLU A 263 54.31 -5.58 1.71
C GLU A 263 54.75 -4.33 0.92
N MET A 264 55.22 -4.57 -0.32
CA MET A 264 55.61 -3.48 -1.20
C MET A 264 54.41 -2.58 -1.55
N PRO A 265 54.62 -1.28 -1.78
CA PRO A 265 53.55 -0.34 -2.07
C PRO A 265 52.85 -0.64 -3.40
N THR A 266 51.71 -1.33 -3.36
CA THR A 266 50.87 -1.57 -4.54
C THR A 266 50.29 -0.25 -5.06
N PHE A 267 50.72 0.19 -6.24
CA PHE A 267 50.10 1.32 -6.94
C PHE A 267 48.94 0.80 -7.78
N MET A 268 47.73 0.91 -7.25
CA MET A 268 46.52 0.56 -7.99
C MET A 268 45.98 1.75 -8.77
N VAL A 269 45.49 1.50 -9.97
CA VAL A 269 44.52 2.37 -10.64
C VAL A 269 43.24 2.27 -9.79
N LYS A 270 42.87 3.37 -9.14
CA LYS A 270 41.79 3.45 -8.14
C LYS A 270 40.54 4.19 -8.66
N GLU A 271 40.65 4.73 -9.88
CA GLU A 271 39.63 5.43 -10.64
C GLU A 271 40.24 5.59 -12.05
N ASP A 272 39.70 4.94 -13.06
CA ASP A 272 39.76 5.51 -14.41
C ASP A 272 38.74 6.68 -14.48
N LYS A 273 39.04 7.72 -15.24
CA LYS A 273 38.20 8.91 -15.40
C LYS A 273 37.86 9.23 -16.85
N GLY A 274 38.22 8.35 -17.78
CA GLY A 274 37.92 8.55 -19.18
C GLY A 274 38.85 9.55 -19.85
N ILE A 275 38.43 10.00 -21.01
CA ILE A 275 39.14 10.95 -21.85
C ILE A 275 38.84 12.39 -21.46
N GLY A 276 39.87 13.24 -21.53
CA GLY A 276 39.76 14.69 -21.49
C GLY A 276 40.37 15.35 -22.74
N ILE A 277 39.77 16.46 -23.18
CA ILE A 277 40.20 17.20 -24.39
C ILE A 277 40.88 18.53 -24.00
N ALA A 278 42.00 18.84 -24.65
CA ALA A 278 42.73 20.09 -24.39
C ALA A 278 42.08 21.31 -25.09
N GLY A 279 41.27 22.08 -24.35
CA GLY A 279 40.55 23.25 -24.85
C GLY A 279 41.43 24.48 -25.20
N GLU A 280 40.92 25.35 -26.09
CA GLU A 280 41.60 26.60 -26.44
C GLU A 280 41.74 27.55 -25.23
N GLN A 281 42.83 28.33 -25.23
CA GLN A 281 43.23 29.28 -24.16
C GLN A 281 43.75 28.66 -22.85
N GLY A 282 44.20 27.40 -22.86
CA GLY A 282 45.11 26.89 -21.82
C GLY A 282 44.46 26.70 -20.46
N LYS A 283 43.18 26.29 -20.47
CA LYS A 283 42.52 25.61 -19.37
C LYS A 283 42.00 24.29 -19.90
N ALA A 284 42.32 23.19 -19.24
CA ALA A 284 41.51 21.99 -19.38
C ALA A 284 40.07 22.34 -18.95
N GLN A 285 39.10 22.04 -19.80
CA GLN A 285 37.74 21.79 -19.34
C GLN A 285 37.63 20.27 -19.22
N PRO A 286 37.41 19.72 -18.02
CA PRO A 286 37.10 18.31 -17.89
C PRO A 286 35.74 18.06 -18.52
N SER A 287 35.75 17.48 -19.72
CA SER A 287 34.61 16.83 -20.34
C SER A 287 34.82 15.35 -20.05
N TYR A 288 34.32 14.87 -18.90
CA TYR A 288 34.38 13.45 -18.54
C TYR A 288 33.28 12.73 -19.31
N ASP A 289 33.56 12.56 -20.59
CA ASP A 289 32.59 12.25 -21.62
C ASP A 289 33.41 11.54 -22.71
N ASP A 290 33.30 10.21 -22.77
CA ASP A 290 34.22 9.32 -23.51
C ASP A 290 33.93 9.30 -25.02
N ARG A 291 33.84 10.52 -25.57
CA ARG A 291 33.45 10.85 -26.92
C ARG A 291 34.48 11.84 -27.49
N LEU A 292 35.21 11.40 -28.51
CA LEU A 292 36.28 12.18 -29.15
C LEU A 292 35.84 12.60 -30.56
N ASP A 293 35.75 13.90 -30.81
CA ASP A 293 35.44 14.38 -32.16
C ASP A 293 36.65 14.38 -33.11
N ASN A 294 36.34 14.25 -34.40
CA ASN A 294 37.30 14.12 -35.49
C ASN A 294 37.98 15.43 -35.94
N ALA A 295 37.87 16.53 -35.19
CA ALA A 295 38.39 17.81 -35.63
C ALA A 295 39.94 17.83 -35.71
N ASP A 296 40.43 18.50 -36.77
CA ASP A 296 41.83 18.48 -37.18
C ASP A 296 42.83 18.73 -36.03
N ASN A 297 43.62 17.70 -35.74
CA ASN A 297 44.83 17.77 -34.91
C ASN A 297 44.61 18.23 -33.45
N ARG A 298 43.48 17.88 -32.84
CA ARG A 298 43.28 18.00 -31.38
C ARG A 298 44.24 17.10 -30.59
N VAL A 299 44.43 17.47 -29.32
CA VAL A 299 45.15 16.68 -28.30
C VAL A 299 44.13 16.24 -27.26
N PHE A 300 44.08 14.94 -27.00
CA PHE A 300 43.32 14.35 -25.91
C PHE A 300 44.27 13.67 -24.93
N TYR A 301 43.77 13.34 -23.75
CA TYR A 301 44.50 12.62 -22.71
C TYR A 301 43.54 11.70 -21.97
N ILE A 302 44.06 10.68 -21.31
CA ILE A 302 43.29 9.81 -20.42
C ILE A 302 43.64 10.19 -18.98
N GLU A 303 42.64 10.46 -18.16
CA GLU A 303 42.80 10.90 -16.77
C GLU A 303 42.54 9.73 -15.80
N THR A 304 43.38 9.56 -14.79
CA THR A 304 43.26 8.45 -13.84
C THR A 304 43.73 8.84 -12.44
N VAL A 305 43.06 8.34 -11.41
CA VAL A 305 43.50 8.45 -10.02
C VAL A 305 44.23 7.17 -9.64
N ILE A 306 45.55 7.26 -9.52
CA ILE A 306 46.35 6.22 -8.87
C ILE A 306 46.35 6.40 -7.35
N LYS A 307 46.31 5.29 -6.61
CA LYS A 307 46.49 5.25 -5.16
C LYS A 307 47.58 4.26 -4.78
N ASN A 308 48.43 4.66 -3.83
CA ASN A 308 49.38 3.76 -3.18
C ASN A 308 48.69 3.17 -1.94
N GLU A 309 48.36 1.88 -2.00
CA GLU A 309 47.65 1.17 -0.92
C GLU A 309 48.59 0.52 0.10
N GLY A 310 49.87 0.35 -0.24
CA GLY A 310 50.85 -0.15 0.71
C GLY A 310 51.52 0.95 1.54
N THR A 311 52.53 0.53 2.30
CA THR A 311 52.99 1.23 3.52
C THR A 311 54.17 2.18 3.32
N LYS A 312 54.75 2.25 2.11
CA LYS A 312 55.97 3.03 1.83
C LYS A 312 55.79 4.07 0.73
N ARG A 313 56.48 5.22 0.85
CA ARG A 313 56.47 6.28 -0.16
C ARG A 313 57.45 6.00 -1.31
N VAL A 314 56.93 5.63 -2.47
CA VAL A 314 57.72 5.40 -3.71
C VAL A 314 57.12 6.19 -4.89
N GLY A 315 57.55 5.89 -6.10
CA GLY A 315 56.94 6.36 -7.34
C GLY A 315 57.38 5.52 -8.54
N GLN A 316 56.53 5.51 -9.56
CA GLN A 316 56.36 4.38 -10.49
C GLN A 316 55.78 4.88 -11.79
N ASN A 317 56.02 4.18 -12.90
CA ASN A 317 55.43 4.53 -14.18
C ASN A 317 53.95 4.08 -14.26
N VAL A 318 53.16 4.88 -14.98
CA VAL A 318 51.79 4.59 -15.40
C VAL A 318 51.77 4.70 -16.92
N THR A 319 51.31 3.64 -17.58
CA THR A 319 51.31 3.45 -19.02
C THR A 319 49.87 3.42 -19.49
N VAL A 320 49.51 4.23 -20.48
CA VAL A 320 48.21 4.20 -21.13
C VAL A 320 48.39 3.74 -22.57
N THR A 321 47.62 2.75 -23.00
CA THR A 321 47.72 2.16 -24.34
C THR A 321 46.37 2.10 -25.02
N VAL A 322 46.26 2.69 -26.21
CA VAL A 322 45.06 2.65 -27.06
C VAL A 322 45.18 1.48 -28.05
N PHE A 323 44.08 0.78 -28.26
CA PHE A 323 43.93 -0.34 -29.21
C PHE A 323 43.08 0.10 -30.41
N ASN A 324 43.20 -0.62 -31.53
CA ASN A 324 42.27 -0.47 -32.66
C ASN A 324 41.12 -1.50 -32.57
N GLU A 325 40.11 -1.38 -33.44
CA GLU A 325 38.94 -2.28 -33.53
C GLU A 325 39.28 -3.79 -33.60
N SER A 326 40.48 -4.15 -34.07
CA SER A 326 40.95 -5.54 -34.12
C SER A 326 41.59 -6.03 -32.81
N GLY A 327 41.50 -5.25 -31.73
CA GLY A 327 42.15 -5.50 -30.44
C GLY A 327 43.68 -5.35 -30.46
N ALA A 328 44.25 -4.77 -31.53
CA ALA A 328 45.69 -4.66 -31.70
C ALA A 328 46.23 -3.34 -31.13
N LEU A 329 47.41 -3.41 -30.48
CA LEU A 329 48.15 -2.27 -29.95
C LEU A 329 48.31 -1.18 -31.01
N PHE A 330 47.82 0.03 -30.73
CA PHE A 330 47.78 1.12 -31.71
C PHE A 330 48.76 2.25 -31.34
N ASN A 331 48.69 2.79 -30.13
CA ASN A 331 49.72 3.69 -29.58
C ASN A 331 49.74 3.72 -28.04
N THR A 332 50.82 4.22 -27.43
CA THR A 332 51.08 4.19 -25.98
C THR A 332 51.70 5.51 -25.47
N SER A 333 51.29 5.96 -24.29
CA SER A 333 51.78 7.15 -23.59
C SER A 333 52.15 6.81 -22.14
N GLU A 334 53.21 7.42 -21.58
CA GLU A 334 53.75 7.10 -20.24
C GLU A 334 53.95 8.35 -19.39
N ASN A 335 53.67 8.27 -18.08
CA ASN A 335 54.06 9.27 -17.07
C ASN A 335 54.42 8.59 -15.72
N SER A 336 54.85 9.33 -14.70
CA SER A 336 55.24 8.77 -13.39
C SER A 336 54.78 9.62 -12.19
N GLY A 337 54.15 8.96 -11.20
CA GLY A 337 53.67 9.58 -9.95
C GLY A 337 54.55 9.27 -8.73
N LYS A 338 54.43 10.04 -7.63
CA LYS A 338 55.17 9.80 -6.35
C LYS A 338 54.30 9.97 -5.10
N LEU A 339 53.72 8.85 -4.64
CA LEU A 339 52.71 8.80 -3.58
C LEU A 339 53.24 8.22 -2.27
N GLY A 340 52.86 8.84 -1.15
CA GLY A 340 52.99 8.24 0.18
C GLY A 340 51.89 7.21 0.48
N PRO A 341 51.96 6.54 1.65
CA PRO A 341 51.01 5.49 2.03
C PRO A 341 49.57 6.01 2.11
N GLY A 342 48.63 5.26 1.55
CA GLY A 342 47.21 5.63 1.47
C GLY A 342 46.91 6.88 0.63
N GLN A 343 47.92 7.56 0.05
CA GLN A 343 47.72 8.76 -0.75
C GLN A 343 47.30 8.41 -2.18
N ASN A 344 46.45 9.26 -2.76
CA ASN A 344 46.10 9.25 -4.16
C ASN A 344 46.60 10.52 -4.87
N THR A 345 46.77 10.43 -6.19
CA THR A 345 46.92 11.60 -7.08
C THR A 345 46.28 11.28 -8.41
N THR A 346 45.69 12.29 -9.04
CA THR A 346 45.32 12.19 -10.44
C THR A 346 46.56 12.39 -11.31
N LEU A 347 46.64 11.65 -12.42
CA LEU A 347 47.55 11.85 -13.54
C LEU A 347 46.70 12.02 -14.81
N GLY A 348 47.07 12.96 -15.67
CA GLY A 348 46.30 13.29 -16.88
C GLY A 348 46.28 14.78 -17.15
N GLY A 349 46.40 15.16 -18.42
CA GLY A 349 46.30 16.54 -18.88
C GLY A 349 46.99 16.76 -20.21
N GLN A 350 47.03 18.01 -20.69
CA GLN A 350 47.57 18.34 -22.02
C GLN A 350 49.03 17.90 -22.24
N ASP A 351 49.84 17.81 -21.18
CA ASP A 351 51.25 17.37 -21.21
C ASP A 351 51.47 16.00 -20.50
N GLU A 352 50.41 15.31 -20.06
CA GLU A 352 50.49 14.08 -19.25
C GLU A 352 49.49 13.01 -19.72
N LEU A 353 49.97 11.81 -20.06
CA LEU A 353 49.14 10.70 -20.61
C LEU A 353 48.32 11.11 -21.86
N SER A 354 48.88 12.03 -22.66
CA SER A 354 48.24 12.65 -23.82
C SER A 354 48.62 12.00 -25.15
N PHE A 355 47.74 12.12 -26.15
CA PHE A 355 47.87 11.66 -27.53
C PHE A 355 47.35 12.73 -28.52
N LYS A 356 47.85 12.76 -29.75
CA LYS A 356 47.41 13.71 -30.80
C LYS A 356 46.94 12.99 -32.05
N TYR A 357 45.70 13.26 -32.47
CA TYR A 357 45.08 12.55 -33.58
C TYR A 357 45.93 12.51 -34.87
N GLY A 358 46.40 13.67 -35.33
CA GLY A 358 47.13 13.80 -36.59
C GLY A 358 48.60 13.35 -36.59
N GLU A 359 49.25 13.25 -35.42
CA GLU A 359 50.65 12.82 -35.32
C GLU A 359 50.78 11.36 -34.85
N ASP A 360 49.94 10.92 -33.91
CA ASP A 360 50.07 9.64 -33.21
C ASP A 360 49.19 8.52 -33.79
N PHE A 361 48.08 8.86 -34.45
CA PHE A 361 47.19 7.90 -35.12
C PHE A 361 47.11 8.10 -36.64
N GLY A 362 47.87 9.05 -37.19
CA GLY A 362 48.08 9.20 -38.64
C GLY A 362 46.84 9.46 -39.50
N GLY A 363 45.69 9.79 -38.88
CA GLY A 363 44.41 9.92 -39.57
C GLY A 363 43.71 8.57 -39.86
N THR A 364 43.94 7.54 -39.04
CA THR A 364 43.34 6.19 -39.21
C THR A 364 42.50 5.73 -38.02
N LEU A 365 41.83 6.65 -37.32
CA LEU A 365 40.60 6.35 -36.58
C LEU A 365 39.44 6.57 -37.58
N GLU A 366 38.52 5.62 -37.67
CA GLU A 366 37.33 5.69 -38.53
C GLU A 366 36.13 6.17 -37.72
N VAL A 367 35.34 7.09 -38.27
CA VAL A 367 34.24 7.76 -37.58
C VAL A 367 33.08 6.78 -37.41
N GLY A 368 32.50 6.72 -36.20
CA GLY A 368 31.45 5.77 -35.82
C GLY A 368 31.96 4.59 -34.99
N ASN A 369 33.27 4.44 -34.84
CA ASN A 369 33.87 3.29 -34.16
C ASN A 369 34.25 3.58 -32.70
N ILE A 370 34.17 2.53 -31.88
CA ILE A 370 34.59 2.51 -30.48
C ILE A 370 36.03 1.99 -30.39
N TYR A 371 36.85 2.63 -29.57
CA TYR A 371 38.26 2.29 -29.37
C TYR A 371 38.54 2.03 -27.89
N GLU A 372 39.12 0.86 -27.59
CA GLU A 372 39.53 0.49 -26.23
C GLU A 372 40.88 1.10 -25.84
N TYR A 373 41.10 1.28 -24.54
CA TYR A 373 42.40 1.55 -23.94
C TYR A 373 42.60 0.81 -22.61
N SER A 374 43.87 0.58 -22.24
CA SER A 374 44.26 0.09 -20.91
C SER A 374 45.13 1.09 -20.17
N ILE A 375 44.98 1.13 -18.84
CA ILE A 375 45.82 1.91 -17.92
C ILE A 375 46.57 0.93 -17.02
N GLU A 376 47.89 0.92 -17.08
CA GLU A 376 48.75 -0.11 -16.47
C GLU A 376 49.84 0.54 -15.62
N THR A 377 49.91 0.19 -14.33
CA THR A 377 51.08 0.45 -13.47
C THR A 377 52.01 -0.76 -13.49
N GLU A 378 53.23 -0.63 -12.96
CA GLU A 378 54.15 -1.78 -12.87
C GLU A 378 53.63 -2.92 -11.94
N ASP A 379 52.62 -2.66 -11.10
CA ASP A 379 52.02 -3.64 -10.16
C ASP A 379 50.53 -3.97 -10.43
N HIS A 380 49.79 -3.12 -11.16
CA HIS A 380 48.33 -3.22 -11.30
C HIS A 380 47.85 -2.83 -12.70
N GLN A 381 47.02 -3.71 -13.27
CA GLN A 381 46.19 -3.47 -14.44
C GLN A 381 44.73 -3.72 -14.02
N PRO A 382 43.78 -2.79 -14.24
CA PRO A 382 42.35 -3.07 -14.10
C PRO A 382 41.94 -4.28 -14.92
N ASP A 383 40.94 -5.03 -14.43
CA ASP A 383 40.44 -6.21 -15.13
C ASP A 383 39.72 -5.83 -16.44
N ASP A 384 39.00 -4.70 -16.44
CA ASP A 384 38.29 -4.16 -17.61
C ASP A 384 39.03 -2.98 -18.26
N ARG A 385 38.74 -2.75 -19.55
CA ARG A 385 39.31 -1.68 -20.36
C ARG A 385 38.36 -0.49 -20.41
N GLY A 386 38.93 0.72 -20.42
CA GLY A 386 38.16 1.89 -20.81
C GLY A 386 37.94 1.90 -22.32
N SER A 387 36.88 2.55 -22.75
CA SER A 387 36.52 2.66 -24.16
C SER A 387 36.07 4.08 -24.46
N PHE A 388 36.30 4.53 -25.69
CA PHE A 388 35.80 5.82 -26.16
C PHE A 388 35.25 5.70 -27.57
N TYR A 389 34.20 6.46 -27.83
CA TYR A 389 33.60 6.59 -29.14
C TYR A 389 34.29 7.71 -29.94
N TYR A 390 34.54 7.49 -31.23
CA TYR A 390 35.16 8.48 -32.12
C TYR A 390 34.19 8.93 -33.23
N GLY A 391 33.72 10.17 -33.14
CA GLY A 391 32.62 10.71 -33.96
C GLY A 391 32.96 12.03 -34.68
N LYS A 392 31.96 12.61 -35.35
CA LYS A 392 31.97 14.00 -35.84
C LYS A 392 31.57 14.96 -34.71
N ALA A 393 32.01 16.21 -34.78
CA ALA A 393 31.86 17.17 -33.67
C ALA A 393 30.41 17.57 -33.37
N ASP A 394 29.61 17.76 -34.43
CA ASP A 394 28.17 17.97 -34.38
C ASP A 394 27.45 16.61 -34.64
N PRO A 395 26.14 16.44 -34.34
CA PRO A 395 25.37 15.26 -34.74
C PRO A 395 25.51 14.98 -36.24
N TYR A 396 25.56 13.71 -36.64
CA TYR A 396 25.75 13.36 -38.06
C TYR A 396 25.10 12.04 -38.44
N PHE A 397 23.99 12.12 -39.14
CA PHE A 397 23.22 10.94 -39.55
C PHE A 397 23.64 10.46 -40.94
N GLU A 398 23.90 9.15 -41.05
CA GLU A 398 24.24 8.47 -42.31
C GLU A 398 23.34 7.23 -42.47
N LEU A 399 22.68 7.11 -43.62
CA LEU A 399 21.89 5.92 -44.00
C LEU A 399 22.83 4.77 -44.33
N LEU A 400 22.52 3.54 -43.88
CA LEU A 400 23.27 2.35 -44.26
C LEU A 400 22.73 1.74 -45.57
N ASP A 401 23.63 1.21 -46.41
CA ASP A 401 23.34 0.65 -47.75
C ASP A 401 22.33 -0.54 -47.75
N ASN A 402 22.00 -1.10 -46.58
CA ASN A 402 21.17 -2.30 -46.41
C ASN A 402 19.69 -2.00 -46.12
N VAL A 403 19.04 -1.26 -47.02
CA VAL A 403 17.57 -1.17 -47.04
C VAL A 403 16.98 -2.56 -47.28
N GLU A 404 16.12 -3.02 -46.36
CA GLU A 404 15.35 -4.24 -46.51
C GLU A 404 13.89 -3.92 -46.85
N THR A 405 13.21 -4.84 -47.55
CA THR A 405 11.77 -4.75 -47.82
C THR A 405 11.12 -6.08 -47.44
N SER A 406 10.11 -6.04 -46.58
CA SER A 406 9.32 -7.20 -46.17
C SER A 406 7.85 -7.03 -46.53
N VAL A 407 7.10 -8.13 -46.65
CA VAL A 407 5.68 -8.10 -47.06
C VAL A 407 4.89 -9.01 -46.12
N ASP A 408 3.86 -8.47 -45.47
CA ASP A 408 2.85 -9.25 -44.75
C ASP A 408 1.45 -8.82 -45.16
N GLY A 409 0.57 -9.80 -45.38
CA GLY A 409 -0.76 -9.58 -45.96
C GLY A 409 -0.73 -8.73 -47.25
N ASP A 410 -1.31 -7.54 -47.16
CA ASP A 410 -1.40 -6.56 -48.25
C ASP A 410 -0.54 -5.30 -48.00
N ASN A 411 0.34 -5.32 -46.99
CA ASN A 411 1.27 -4.23 -46.71
C ASN A 411 2.72 -4.65 -47.00
N VAL A 412 3.55 -3.69 -47.40
CA VAL A 412 5.00 -3.83 -47.58
C VAL A 412 5.71 -2.82 -46.68
N THR A 413 6.62 -3.31 -45.84
CA THR A 413 7.44 -2.49 -44.97
C THR A 413 8.81 -2.27 -45.62
N ILE A 414 9.21 -1.01 -45.79
CA ILE A 414 10.58 -0.61 -46.12
C ILE A 414 11.29 -0.31 -44.81
N THR A 415 12.42 -0.96 -44.54
CA THR A 415 13.26 -0.73 -43.35
C THR A 415 14.60 -0.15 -43.78
N VAL A 416 15.00 1.00 -43.22
CA VAL A 416 16.36 1.55 -43.38
C VAL A 416 17.03 1.73 -42.02
N PRO A 417 18.27 1.25 -41.81
CA PRO A 417 19.03 1.61 -40.63
C PRO A 417 19.73 2.95 -40.84
N VAL A 418 19.74 3.75 -39.77
CA VAL A 418 20.31 5.10 -39.71
C VAL A 418 21.23 5.16 -38.51
N MET A 419 22.46 5.65 -38.69
CA MET A 419 23.45 5.74 -37.62
C MET A 419 23.87 7.19 -37.36
N ASN A 420 23.87 7.63 -36.09
CA ASN A 420 24.40 8.92 -35.68
C ASN A 420 25.92 8.84 -35.46
N LEU A 421 26.68 9.11 -36.51
CA LEU A 421 28.14 9.21 -36.53
C LEU A 421 28.69 10.48 -35.84
N GLY A 422 27.85 11.30 -35.22
CA GLY A 422 28.24 12.45 -34.39
C GLY A 422 28.56 12.05 -32.94
N ILE A 423 29.28 12.92 -32.20
CA ILE A 423 29.50 12.76 -30.76
C ILE A 423 28.41 13.37 -29.88
N GLU A 424 27.52 14.19 -30.44
CA GLU A 424 26.37 14.75 -29.72
C GLU A 424 25.08 13.99 -30.10
N ASP A 425 24.19 13.88 -29.13
CA ASP A 425 22.82 13.38 -29.32
C ASP A 425 22.04 14.38 -30.17
N GLY A 426 21.17 13.91 -31.05
CA GLY A 426 20.42 14.79 -31.94
C GLY A 426 19.31 14.11 -32.68
N ASP A 427 18.82 14.80 -33.70
CA ASP A 427 17.62 14.44 -34.43
C ASP A 427 17.75 14.65 -35.93
N GLN A 428 17.20 13.73 -36.72
CA GLN A 428 17.21 13.80 -38.18
C GLN A 428 15.84 13.46 -38.77
N ASP A 429 15.36 14.37 -39.61
CA ASP A 429 14.29 14.12 -40.56
C ASP A 429 14.80 13.23 -41.71
N VAL A 430 14.24 12.04 -41.85
CA VAL A 430 14.54 11.05 -42.89
C VAL A 430 13.32 10.94 -43.81
N THR A 431 13.48 11.21 -45.10
CA THR A 431 12.36 11.32 -46.04
C THR A 431 12.38 10.22 -47.08
N LEU A 432 11.31 9.44 -47.14
CA LEU A 432 10.99 8.54 -48.25
C LEU A 432 10.23 9.34 -49.33
N GLU A 433 10.73 9.37 -50.57
CA GLU A 433 10.02 9.79 -51.77
C GLU A 433 9.59 8.55 -52.57
N PHE A 434 8.28 8.37 -52.79
CA PHE A 434 7.73 7.26 -53.56
C PHE A 434 6.48 7.66 -54.35
N LEU A 435 6.45 7.33 -55.64
CA LEU A 435 5.40 7.68 -56.62
C LEU A 435 5.06 9.18 -56.80
N GLY A 436 5.71 10.07 -56.05
CA GLY A 436 5.46 11.52 -56.05
C GLY A 436 5.05 12.06 -54.68
N GLU A 437 4.67 11.17 -53.76
CA GLU A 437 4.43 11.48 -52.35
C GLU A 437 5.71 11.37 -51.52
N THR A 438 5.76 12.11 -50.42
CA THR A 438 6.90 12.16 -49.51
C THR A 438 6.47 11.97 -48.06
N ASN A 439 7.07 11.02 -47.35
CA ASN A 439 6.87 10.83 -45.92
C ASN A 439 8.18 11.03 -45.16
N THR A 440 8.22 12.07 -44.34
CA THR A 440 9.34 12.39 -43.46
C THR A 440 9.07 11.80 -42.09
N GLN A 441 9.94 10.88 -41.66
CA GLN A 441 9.98 10.37 -40.30
C GLN A 441 11.14 10.98 -39.55
N LYS A 442 10.92 11.35 -38.30
CA LYS A 442 11.93 11.94 -37.44
C LYS A 442 12.54 10.86 -36.56
N ILE A 443 13.85 10.63 -36.66
CA ILE A 443 14.58 9.73 -35.77
C ILE A 443 15.45 10.56 -34.80
N ASP A 444 15.15 10.45 -33.51
CA ASP A 444 15.98 10.96 -32.44
C ASP A 444 17.01 9.86 -32.08
N LEU A 445 18.30 10.10 -32.30
CA LEU A 445 19.37 9.16 -31.97
C LEU A 445 20.41 9.78 -31.05
N ASN A 446 20.74 9.05 -29.99
CA ASN A 446 21.89 9.34 -29.17
C ASN A 446 23.19 9.20 -29.99
N TYR A 447 24.29 9.77 -29.51
CA TYR A 447 25.60 9.66 -30.17
C TYR A 447 25.97 8.20 -30.45
N GLY A 448 26.57 7.90 -31.60
CA GLY A 448 27.04 6.57 -31.96
C GLY A 448 25.97 5.48 -32.11
N ALA A 449 24.69 5.80 -31.91
CA ALA A 449 23.60 4.84 -31.98
C ALA A 449 23.22 4.50 -33.43
N GLU A 450 22.80 3.25 -33.65
CA GLU A 450 22.07 2.81 -34.84
C GLU A 450 20.60 2.59 -34.45
N GLY A 451 19.67 3.14 -35.23
CA GLY A 451 18.24 2.88 -35.12
C GLY A 451 17.65 2.64 -36.51
N THR A 452 16.38 2.26 -36.58
CA THR A 452 15.70 1.97 -37.85
C THR A 452 14.52 2.88 -38.08
N VAL A 453 14.41 3.43 -39.28
CA VAL A 453 13.18 4.05 -39.77
C VAL A 453 12.48 3.03 -40.66
N GLU A 454 11.19 2.82 -40.40
CA GLU A 454 10.34 1.93 -41.19
C GLU A 454 9.18 2.71 -41.81
N TRP A 455 8.81 2.34 -43.04
CA TRP A 455 7.57 2.82 -43.68
C TRP A 455 6.71 1.64 -44.11
N GLU A 456 5.45 1.65 -43.69
CA GLU A 456 4.44 0.66 -44.09
C GLU A 456 3.57 1.23 -45.21
N ILE A 457 3.50 0.51 -46.33
CA ILE A 457 2.80 0.93 -47.55
C ILE A 457 1.82 -0.16 -47.97
N ASN A 458 0.55 0.20 -48.19
CA ASN A 458 -0.45 -0.74 -48.67
C ASN A 458 -0.23 -1.05 -50.17
N LYS A 459 0.17 -2.28 -50.50
CA LYS A 459 0.48 -2.71 -51.88
C LYS A 459 -0.76 -2.65 -52.80
N SER A 460 -1.95 -2.74 -52.23
CA SER A 460 -3.23 -2.67 -52.94
C SER A 460 -3.61 -1.23 -53.31
N ALA A 461 -2.88 -0.23 -52.79
CA ALA A 461 -2.89 1.16 -53.25
C ALA A 461 -1.75 1.49 -54.25
N ILE A 462 -0.86 0.52 -54.56
CA ILE A 462 0.25 0.72 -55.52
C ILE A 462 -0.15 0.13 -56.89
N PRO A 463 -0.10 0.88 -58.00
CA PRO A 463 -0.60 0.42 -59.29
C PRO A 463 0.21 -0.78 -59.81
N VAL A 464 -0.43 -1.74 -60.48
CA VAL A 464 0.18 -3.05 -60.80
C VAL A 464 1.51 -2.93 -61.59
N GLY A 465 2.62 -3.33 -60.96
CA GLY A 465 3.97 -3.35 -61.54
C GLY A 465 5.10 -2.97 -60.57
N GLU A 466 6.37 -3.07 -61.02
CA GLU A 466 7.55 -2.59 -60.28
C GLU A 466 7.66 -1.06 -60.32
N HIS A 467 7.91 -0.41 -59.18
CA HIS A 467 8.16 1.02 -59.02
C HIS A 467 9.40 1.29 -58.16
N GLU A 468 10.13 2.37 -58.45
CA GLU A 468 11.34 2.80 -57.73
C GLU A 468 10.99 3.77 -56.60
N PHE A 469 11.71 3.69 -55.47
CA PHE A 469 11.63 4.64 -54.34
C PHE A 469 13.02 5.15 -53.93
N THR A 470 13.08 6.33 -53.31
CA THR A 470 14.31 6.97 -52.84
C THR A 470 14.14 7.40 -51.38
N ILE A 471 15.15 7.16 -50.52
CA ILE A 471 15.20 7.62 -49.14
C ILE A 471 16.37 8.61 -49.00
N THR A 472 16.14 9.76 -48.35
CA THR A 472 17.15 10.80 -48.13
C THR A 472 17.21 11.31 -46.69
N THR A 473 18.35 11.90 -46.29
CA THR A 473 18.49 12.70 -45.05
C THR A 473 18.73 14.17 -45.36
N ASP A 474 18.00 15.05 -44.68
CA ASP A 474 17.94 16.49 -45.02
C ASP A 474 19.24 17.26 -44.75
N GLU A 475 19.99 16.92 -43.69
CA GLU A 475 21.19 17.69 -43.32
C GLU A 475 22.44 17.25 -44.09
N ASN A 476 22.60 15.94 -44.28
CA ASN A 476 23.82 15.35 -44.85
C ASN A 476 23.68 14.92 -46.31
N GLY A 477 22.46 14.75 -46.81
CA GLY A 477 22.21 14.33 -48.20
C GLY A 477 22.72 12.92 -48.49
N SER A 478 22.63 12.00 -47.53
CA SER A 478 22.76 10.57 -47.85
C SER A 478 21.50 10.12 -48.60
N GLU A 479 21.65 9.18 -49.54
CA GLU A 479 20.60 8.76 -50.48
C GLU A 479 20.70 7.25 -50.73
N VAL A 480 19.63 6.50 -50.46
CA VAL A 480 19.52 5.08 -50.79
C VAL A 480 18.26 4.86 -51.63
N ASN A 481 18.30 3.93 -52.60
CA ASN A 481 17.22 3.69 -53.56
C ASN A 481 16.81 2.22 -53.57
N GLY A 482 15.51 1.94 -53.77
CA GLY A 482 14.94 0.59 -53.79
C GLY A 482 13.75 0.45 -54.73
N THR A 483 13.08 -0.71 -54.71
CA THR A 483 11.94 -1.03 -55.59
C THR A 483 10.88 -1.87 -54.89
N ILE A 484 9.60 -1.63 -55.21
CA ILE A 484 8.44 -2.40 -54.74
C ILE A 484 7.59 -2.85 -55.94
N GLU A 485 6.99 -4.04 -55.87
CA GLU A 485 5.98 -4.51 -56.84
C GLU A 485 4.57 -4.26 -56.27
N GLY A 486 3.78 -3.44 -56.97
CA GLY A 486 2.39 -3.10 -56.62
C GLY A 486 1.37 -4.08 -57.16
N ASP A 487 0.26 -4.21 -56.44
CA ASP A 487 -0.73 -5.30 -56.62
C ASP A 487 -2.17 -4.75 -56.79
N ALA A 488 -2.37 -3.42 -56.92
CA ALA A 488 -3.67 -2.76 -56.91
C ALA A 488 -4.65 -3.24 -58.01
N THR A 489 -5.48 -4.21 -57.66
CA THR A 489 -6.72 -4.53 -58.38
C THR A 489 -7.89 -3.88 -57.65
N GLY A 490 -8.23 -2.65 -58.01
CA GLY A 490 -9.26 -1.85 -57.35
C GLY A 490 -10.56 -2.64 -57.14
N GLY A 491 -11.02 -2.69 -55.88
CA GLY A 491 -12.19 -3.47 -55.47
C GLY A 491 -13.44 -3.02 -56.21
N ASP A 492 -14.01 -3.93 -57.01
CA ASP A 492 -15.22 -3.74 -57.81
C ASP A 492 -15.31 -2.42 -58.62
N GLY A 493 -14.15 -1.82 -58.95
CA GLY A 493 -13.98 -0.42 -59.37
C GLY A 493 -14.54 -0.04 -60.74
N MET A 494 -15.86 -0.04 -60.88
CA MET A 494 -16.68 0.56 -61.94
C MET A 494 -18.12 0.67 -61.42
N ALA A 495 -18.44 1.78 -60.75
CA ALA A 495 -19.71 2.01 -60.07
C ALA A 495 -20.21 3.46 -60.23
N PHE A 496 -21.48 3.67 -59.90
CA PHE A 496 -22.11 4.98 -59.80
C PHE A 496 -22.80 5.03 -58.45
N VAL A 497 -22.23 5.78 -57.50
CA VAL A 497 -22.55 5.69 -56.06
C VAL A 497 -22.92 7.06 -55.49
N VAL A 498 -23.60 7.06 -54.34
CA VAL A 498 -23.84 8.27 -53.53
C VAL A 498 -22.61 8.53 -52.67
N VAL A 499 -22.13 9.78 -52.63
CA VAL A 499 -20.84 10.15 -52.00
C VAL A 499 -20.94 11.14 -50.85
N ASP A 500 -22.02 11.90 -50.78
CA ASP A 500 -22.26 12.87 -49.71
C ASP A 500 -23.76 13.12 -49.61
N ASP A 501 -24.34 12.89 -48.44
CA ASP A 501 -25.73 13.24 -48.16
C ASP A 501 -25.82 14.74 -47.86
N LYS A 502 -26.80 15.43 -48.45
CA LYS A 502 -27.02 16.87 -48.22
C LYS A 502 -28.22 17.13 -47.33
N GLY A 503 -28.87 16.08 -46.82
CA GLY A 503 -29.98 16.17 -45.88
C GLY A 503 -31.35 16.34 -46.52
N ALA A 504 -32.35 16.38 -45.64
CA ALA A 504 -33.74 16.74 -45.86
C ALA A 504 -34.07 18.06 -45.15
N GLY A 505 -34.96 18.86 -45.75
CA GLY A 505 -35.49 20.07 -45.09
C GLY A 505 -34.45 21.17 -44.89
N ASP A 506 -34.39 21.74 -43.68
CA ASP A 506 -33.35 22.68 -43.22
C ASP A 506 -32.65 22.02 -42.03
N ASP A 507 -31.36 21.67 -42.17
CA ASP A 507 -30.51 21.02 -41.15
C ASP A 507 -31.11 19.74 -40.51
N GLN A 508 -31.76 18.88 -41.32
CA GLN A 508 -32.51 17.66 -40.91
C GLN A 508 -33.82 17.89 -40.12
N PHE A 509 -34.33 19.12 -40.09
CA PHE A 509 -35.67 19.40 -39.57
C PHE A 509 -36.65 19.70 -40.71
N VAL A 510 -37.74 18.94 -40.76
CA VAL A 510 -38.80 19.07 -41.78
C VAL A 510 -40.07 19.57 -41.11
N THR A 511 -40.48 20.78 -41.47
CA THR A 511 -41.69 21.42 -40.96
C THR A 511 -42.93 21.04 -41.78
N ASP A 512 -44.01 20.62 -41.13
CA ASP A 512 -45.32 20.49 -41.79
C ASP A 512 -46.02 21.85 -41.95
N ASP A 513 -45.61 22.63 -42.95
CA ASP A 513 -46.30 23.87 -43.35
C ASP A 513 -47.29 23.67 -44.52
N GLY A 514 -47.40 22.45 -45.04
CA GLY A 514 -48.22 22.08 -46.19
C GLY A 514 -47.59 22.37 -47.57
N GLU A 515 -46.28 22.68 -47.64
CA GLU A 515 -45.49 22.64 -48.88
C GLU A 515 -44.58 21.39 -48.91
N SER A 516 -44.06 21.03 -50.09
CA SER A 516 -43.22 19.84 -50.29
C SER A 516 -41.76 20.12 -49.94
N PHE A 517 -41.16 19.27 -49.10
CA PHE A 517 -39.74 19.36 -48.76
C PHE A 517 -38.85 18.69 -49.83
N THR A 518 -37.53 18.82 -49.68
CA THR A 518 -36.55 18.20 -50.56
C THR A 518 -35.57 17.38 -49.74
N VAL A 519 -35.24 16.17 -50.20
CA VAL A 519 -34.08 15.38 -49.73
C VAL A 519 -33.05 15.38 -50.85
N SER A 520 -31.76 15.62 -50.55
CA SER A 520 -30.75 15.85 -51.59
C SER A 520 -29.46 15.08 -51.31
N ALA A 521 -28.79 14.56 -52.34
CA ALA A 521 -27.48 13.92 -52.21
C ALA A 521 -26.57 14.16 -53.42
N GLU A 522 -25.25 14.15 -53.20
CA GLU A 522 -24.26 14.20 -54.27
C GLU A 522 -23.86 12.78 -54.70
N VAL A 523 -23.81 12.56 -56.01
CA VAL A 523 -23.52 11.24 -56.60
C VAL A 523 -22.35 11.33 -57.58
N ALA A 524 -21.56 10.27 -57.68
CA ALA A 524 -20.31 10.22 -58.43
C ALA A 524 -20.26 9.07 -59.44
N ASN A 525 -19.57 9.30 -60.56
CA ASN A 525 -19.31 8.27 -61.58
C ASN A 525 -17.83 7.83 -61.57
N THR A 526 -17.57 6.59 -61.12
CA THR A 526 -16.23 5.98 -61.08
C THR A 526 -15.92 5.15 -62.34
N TYR A 527 -16.88 4.98 -63.26
CA TYR A 527 -16.62 4.32 -64.53
C TYR A 527 -15.68 5.16 -65.41
N PRO A 528 -14.75 4.54 -66.17
CA PRO A 528 -13.82 5.22 -67.08
C PRO A 528 -14.50 5.85 -68.34
N THR A 529 -15.82 6.02 -68.32
CA THR A 529 -16.66 6.60 -69.37
C THR A 529 -17.90 7.26 -68.76
N THR A 530 -18.48 8.25 -69.43
CA THR A 530 -19.80 8.81 -69.10
C THR A 530 -20.87 7.71 -69.02
N VAL A 531 -21.71 7.72 -67.98
CA VAL A 531 -22.87 6.83 -67.83
C VAL A 531 -24.10 7.60 -67.34
N GLU A 532 -25.28 7.04 -67.61
CA GLU A 532 -26.59 7.46 -67.09
C GLU A 532 -27.12 6.38 -66.14
N ARG A 533 -27.64 6.76 -64.97
CA ARG A 533 -28.20 5.88 -63.93
C ARG A 533 -29.35 6.49 -63.16
N ASP A 534 -30.25 5.64 -62.68
CA ASP A 534 -31.32 6.01 -61.75
C ASP A 534 -30.76 6.00 -60.31
N VAL A 535 -31.02 7.07 -59.55
CA VAL A 535 -30.76 7.16 -58.10
C VAL A 535 -32.11 7.14 -57.39
N THR A 536 -32.23 6.42 -56.27
CA THR A 536 -33.52 6.14 -55.61
C THR A 536 -33.52 6.54 -54.14
N LEU A 537 -34.38 7.49 -53.75
CA LEU A 537 -34.72 7.76 -52.35
C LEU A 537 -35.75 6.73 -51.86
N SER A 538 -35.55 6.23 -50.65
CA SER A 538 -36.49 5.37 -49.93
C SER A 538 -36.62 5.85 -48.47
N ILE A 539 -37.84 6.17 -48.03
CA ILE A 539 -38.17 6.45 -46.62
C ILE A 539 -39.15 5.34 -46.20
N PRO A 540 -38.70 4.25 -45.55
CA PRO A 540 -39.48 3.02 -45.44
C PRO A 540 -40.80 3.18 -44.68
N ASP A 541 -40.77 3.88 -43.54
CA ASP A 541 -41.90 3.93 -42.62
C ASP A 541 -43.01 4.89 -43.09
N ALA A 542 -42.63 6.02 -43.70
CA ALA A 542 -43.54 6.90 -44.45
C ALA A 542 -43.91 6.36 -45.86
N ASN A 543 -43.41 5.16 -46.21
CA ASN A 543 -43.70 4.46 -47.48
C ASN A 543 -43.39 5.32 -48.73
N VAL A 544 -42.29 6.08 -48.70
CA VAL A 544 -41.76 6.87 -49.82
C VAL A 544 -40.79 6.03 -50.64
N ASN A 545 -40.94 6.04 -51.97
CA ASN A 545 -39.96 5.47 -52.89
C ASN A 545 -39.98 6.23 -54.23
N VAL A 546 -38.91 6.97 -54.52
CA VAL A 546 -38.80 7.91 -55.66
C VAL A 546 -37.48 7.69 -56.37
N SER A 547 -37.45 7.70 -57.71
CA SER A 547 -36.22 7.49 -58.50
C SER A 547 -36.05 8.55 -59.59
N GLU A 548 -34.88 9.18 -59.64
CA GLU A 548 -34.52 10.22 -60.63
C GLU A 548 -33.25 9.84 -61.44
N PRO A 549 -33.22 10.02 -62.77
CA PRO A 549 -32.09 9.65 -63.62
C PRO A 549 -31.04 10.76 -63.74
N LYS A 550 -29.75 10.39 -63.67
CA LYS A 550 -28.59 11.28 -63.69
C LYS A 550 -27.52 10.80 -64.67
N GLU A 551 -26.98 11.69 -65.51
CA GLU A 551 -25.87 11.40 -66.46
C GLU A 551 -24.60 12.18 -66.04
N LEU A 552 -23.48 11.47 -65.81
CA LEU A 552 -22.20 12.06 -65.35
C LEU A 552 -21.01 11.57 -66.16
N GLU A 553 -20.00 12.42 -66.37
CA GLU A 553 -18.70 12.03 -66.93
C GLU A 553 -17.80 11.34 -65.88
N ASN A 554 -16.75 10.64 -66.32
CA ASN A 554 -15.81 9.92 -65.43
C ASN A 554 -15.12 10.88 -64.44
N GLY A 555 -15.17 10.57 -63.14
CA GLY A 555 -14.54 11.38 -62.08
C GLY A 555 -15.24 12.72 -61.83
N MET A 556 -16.52 12.83 -62.20
CA MET A 556 -17.36 13.99 -61.90
C MET A 556 -18.43 13.63 -60.87
N THR A 557 -18.78 14.60 -60.03
CA THR A 557 -19.91 14.58 -59.10
C THR A 557 -21.00 15.59 -59.52
N ASP A 558 -22.23 15.39 -59.06
CA ASP A 558 -23.34 16.36 -59.17
C ASP A 558 -24.47 15.99 -58.20
N THR A 559 -25.33 16.94 -57.82
CA THR A 559 -26.41 16.74 -56.82
C THR A 559 -27.70 16.19 -57.46
N VAL A 560 -28.39 15.29 -56.76
CA VAL A 560 -29.74 14.81 -57.09
C VAL A 560 -30.69 15.29 -55.99
N ASP A 561 -31.78 15.95 -56.40
CA ASP A 561 -32.77 16.55 -55.51
C ASP A 561 -34.09 15.74 -55.63
N PHE A 562 -34.67 15.30 -54.52
CA PHE A 562 -35.93 14.55 -54.46
C PHE A 562 -37.02 15.38 -53.78
N GLU A 563 -38.03 15.80 -54.54
CA GLU A 563 -39.20 16.56 -54.08
C GLU A 563 -40.21 15.61 -53.40
N VAL A 564 -40.42 15.75 -52.08
CA VAL A 564 -41.32 14.91 -51.27
C VAL A 564 -42.49 15.73 -50.75
N ASP A 565 -43.70 15.32 -51.11
CA ASP A 565 -44.97 16.00 -50.77
C ASP A 565 -45.67 15.24 -49.62
N PRO A 566 -45.56 15.70 -48.35
CA PRO A 566 -45.98 14.94 -47.17
C PRO A 566 -47.49 14.63 -47.18
N ASP A 567 -48.30 15.46 -47.83
CA ASP A 567 -49.77 15.33 -47.98
C ASP A 567 -50.19 14.03 -48.75
N ASN A 568 -49.22 13.27 -49.29
CA ASN A 568 -49.44 11.97 -49.96
C ASN A 568 -48.84 10.76 -49.21
N HIS A 569 -48.20 10.96 -48.07
CA HIS A 569 -47.40 9.95 -47.35
C HIS A 569 -47.85 9.81 -45.89
N ASP A 570 -47.44 8.70 -45.27
CA ASP A 570 -47.83 8.35 -43.90
C ASP A 570 -46.78 8.93 -42.91
N PHE A 571 -46.77 10.27 -42.76
CA PHE A 571 -45.94 11.00 -41.78
C PHE A 571 -46.78 11.42 -40.56
N ASP A 572 -46.32 11.03 -39.37
CA ASP A 572 -46.82 11.47 -38.06
C ASP A 572 -45.84 12.52 -37.48
N HIS A 573 -46.34 13.47 -36.69
CA HIS A 573 -45.54 14.57 -36.12
C HIS A 573 -44.81 14.16 -34.84
N GLY A 574 -43.60 14.70 -34.63
CA GLY A 574 -42.76 14.38 -33.48
C GLY A 574 -41.86 13.15 -33.67
N GLU A 575 -41.82 12.58 -34.87
CA GLU A 575 -41.11 11.33 -35.18
C GLU A 575 -39.88 11.55 -36.06
N VAL A 576 -38.86 10.70 -35.90
CA VAL A 576 -37.63 10.70 -36.71
C VAL A 576 -37.72 9.63 -37.80
N TYR A 577 -37.50 10.04 -39.04
CA TYR A 577 -37.63 9.21 -40.24
C TYR A 577 -36.28 8.88 -40.86
N GLU A 578 -35.94 7.59 -40.84
CA GLU A 578 -34.80 7.00 -41.53
C GLU A 578 -35.01 6.99 -43.06
N TYR A 579 -33.99 7.39 -43.81
CA TYR A 579 -33.97 7.37 -45.26
C TYR A 579 -32.65 6.85 -45.85
N ASP A 580 -32.78 6.20 -47.00
CA ASP A 580 -31.65 5.69 -47.79
C ASP A 580 -31.77 6.22 -49.22
N ILE A 581 -30.62 6.61 -49.79
CA ILE A 581 -30.49 7.08 -51.17
C ILE A 581 -29.55 6.11 -51.88
N GLN A 582 -30.11 5.28 -52.76
CA GLN A 582 -29.40 4.20 -53.44
C GLN A 582 -29.02 4.55 -54.88
N ALA A 583 -27.80 4.21 -55.28
CA ALA A 583 -27.30 4.32 -56.64
C ALA A 583 -26.67 2.98 -57.08
N GLU A 584 -27.12 2.45 -58.23
CA GLU A 584 -26.88 1.06 -58.70
C GLU A 584 -27.23 -0.12 -57.76
N GLY A 585 -27.53 0.16 -56.48
CA GLY A 585 -27.83 -0.83 -55.44
C GLY A 585 -27.00 -0.65 -54.17
N ASP A 586 -26.03 0.27 -54.18
CA ASP A 586 -25.29 0.72 -53.01
C ASP A 586 -25.96 1.99 -52.45
N GLY A 587 -26.18 2.04 -51.14
CA GLY A 587 -26.92 3.09 -50.43
C GLY A 587 -26.06 3.95 -49.51
N LEU A 588 -26.72 4.74 -48.67
CA LEU A 588 -26.11 5.40 -47.53
C LEU A 588 -25.76 4.35 -46.45
N ASN A 589 -24.64 4.52 -45.73
CA ASN A 589 -24.28 3.67 -44.60
C ASN A 589 -23.34 4.42 -43.62
N PRO A 590 -23.85 4.96 -42.49
CA PRO A 590 -25.24 4.92 -42.04
C PRO A 590 -26.22 5.62 -42.99
N ASN A 591 -27.49 5.24 -42.89
CA ASN A 591 -28.62 5.98 -43.45
C ASN A 591 -28.62 7.44 -42.95
N GLY A 592 -29.35 8.31 -43.66
CA GLY A 592 -29.71 9.63 -43.15
C GLY A 592 -31.01 9.57 -42.35
N SER A 593 -31.21 10.52 -41.45
CA SER A 593 -32.43 10.67 -40.65
C SER A 593 -32.84 12.14 -40.56
N PHE A 594 -34.16 12.39 -40.55
CA PHE A 594 -34.71 13.73 -40.32
C PHE A 594 -35.93 13.67 -39.39
N TYR A 595 -36.18 14.77 -38.69
CA TYR A 595 -37.31 14.91 -37.79
C TYR A 595 -38.47 15.62 -38.50
N PHE A 596 -39.69 15.08 -38.38
CA PHE A 596 -40.90 15.66 -38.98
C PHE A 596 -41.78 16.25 -37.88
N GLY A 597 -41.99 17.57 -37.89
CA GLY A 597 -42.64 18.27 -36.77
C GLY A 597 -43.55 19.43 -37.18
N HIS A 598 -44.34 19.88 -36.21
CA HIS A 598 -45.25 21.01 -36.37
C HIS A 598 -44.51 22.36 -36.49
N PRO A 599 -45.07 23.38 -37.19
CA PRO A 599 -44.45 24.70 -37.30
C PRO A 599 -44.40 25.44 -35.96
N GLY A 600 -43.20 25.80 -35.50
CA GLY A 600 -42.97 26.39 -34.18
C GLY A 600 -42.71 25.33 -33.12
N THR A 601 -42.79 25.74 -31.85
CA THR A 601 -42.89 24.82 -30.70
C THR A 601 -44.32 24.28 -30.61
N LYS A 602 -44.50 23.00 -30.31
CA LYS A 602 -45.81 22.39 -30.05
C LYS A 602 -45.67 21.38 -28.91
N PHE A 603 -46.39 21.55 -27.82
CA PHE A 603 -46.32 20.64 -26.67
C PHE A 603 -47.53 19.69 -26.64
N GLU A 604 -47.29 18.40 -26.45
CA GLU A 604 -48.32 17.35 -26.30
C GLU A 604 -48.11 16.56 -25.01
N LEU A 605 -49.22 16.14 -24.37
CA LEU A 605 -49.24 15.46 -23.08
C LEU A 605 -49.67 13.99 -23.23
N ALA A 606 -48.87 13.07 -22.69
CA ALA A 606 -49.11 11.63 -22.76
C ALA A 606 -48.90 10.91 -21.41
N ASN A 607 -49.29 9.63 -21.35
CA ASN A 607 -48.97 8.69 -20.26
C ASN A 607 -49.24 9.19 -18.84
N GLY A 608 -50.31 9.97 -18.67
CA GLY A 608 -50.71 10.55 -17.39
C GLY A 608 -50.94 9.50 -16.31
N ASN A 609 -50.30 9.70 -15.16
CA ASN A 609 -50.37 8.81 -14.00
C ASN A 609 -50.25 9.63 -12.70
N ALA A 610 -50.79 9.13 -11.59
CA ALA A 610 -50.69 9.76 -10.29
C ALA A 610 -50.38 8.70 -9.22
N THR A 611 -49.52 9.04 -8.25
CA THR A 611 -49.11 8.12 -7.17
C THR A 611 -49.17 8.80 -5.81
N THR A 612 -49.98 8.23 -4.92
CA THR A 612 -50.08 8.64 -3.51
C THR A 612 -49.00 7.94 -2.66
N ASN A 613 -48.41 8.66 -1.72
CA ASN A 613 -47.58 8.14 -0.64
C ASN A 613 -47.85 8.92 0.66
N ASP A 614 -47.13 8.61 1.73
CA ASP A 614 -47.34 9.15 3.08
C ASP A 614 -47.17 10.68 3.15
N GLU A 615 -46.23 11.25 2.40
CA GLU A 615 -45.94 12.70 2.41
C GLU A 615 -46.66 13.47 1.27
N ALA A 616 -46.88 12.83 0.11
CA ALA A 616 -47.29 13.53 -1.11
C ALA A 616 -48.10 12.67 -2.10
N VAL A 617 -48.91 13.34 -2.92
CA VAL A 617 -49.39 12.81 -4.20
C VAL A 617 -48.49 13.38 -5.31
N THR A 618 -47.84 12.51 -6.07
CA THR A 618 -47.05 12.94 -7.24
C THR A 618 -47.84 12.65 -8.51
N ILE A 619 -48.22 13.70 -9.24
CA ILE A 619 -48.83 13.58 -10.56
C ILE A 619 -47.73 13.65 -11.62
N THR A 620 -47.79 12.79 -12.63
CA THR A 620 -46.79 12.67 -13.69
C THR A 620 -47.44 12.59 -15.07
N ALA A 621 -46.84 13.23 -16.07
CA ALA A 621 -47.22 13.06 -17.48
C ALA A 621 -45.99 13.25 -18.37
N ASP A 622 -45.93 12.53 -19.49
CA ASP A 622 -44.91 12.73 -20.52
C ASP A 622 -45.25 13.99 -21.33
N LEU A 623 -44.28 14.90 -21.43
CA LEU A 623 -44.40 16.16 -22.16
C LEU A 623 -43.42 16.15 -23.34
N HIS A 624 -43.98 16.09 -24.55
CA HIS A 624 -43.24 16.00 -25.81
C HIS A 624 -43.35 17.29 -26.61
N ASN A 625 -42.23 17.84 -27.09
CA ASN A 625 -42.22 18.93 -28.08
C ASN A 625 -42.27 18.39 -29.51
N THR A 626 -43.47 18.16 -30.05
CA THR A 626 -43.72 17.71 -31.44
C THR A 626 -43.52 18.83 -32.49
N GLY A 627 -43.06 20.01 -32.05
CA GLY A 627 -42.67 21.14 -32.89
C GLY A 627 -41.24 21.05 -33.43
N VAL A 628 -40.88 21.96 -34.35
CA VAL A 628 -39.52 22.11 -34.93
C VAL A 628 -38.70 23.27 -34.35
N ASP A 629 -39.26 24.06 -33.42
CA ASP A 629 -38.53 25.10 -32.66
C ASP A 629 -38.50 24.75 -31.15
N ASP A 630 -37.35 24.95 -30.50
CA ASP A 630 -37.22 24.96 -29.03
C ASP A 630 -38.17 25.99 -28.39
N GLY A 631 -38.73 25.70 -27.21
CA GLY A 631 -39.60 26.67 -26.55
C GLY A 631 -39.91 26.45 -25.07
N GLU A 632 -40.67 27.39 -24.52
CA GLU A 632 -41.13 27.44 -23.12
C GLU A 632 -42.66 27.61 -23.09
N GLN A 633 -43.37 26.88 -22.22
CA GLN A 633 -44.81 27.03 -21.98
C GLN A 633 -45.17 26.94 -20.50
N ASP A 634 -46.14 27.74 -20.05
CA ASP A 634 -46.66 27.67 -18.69
C ASP A 634 -47.50 26.39 -18.50
N VAL A 635 -47.23 25.65 -17.42
CA VAL A 635 -47.95 24.42 -17.05
C VAL A 635 -48.85 24.70 -15.86
N THR A 636 -50.10 24.29 -15.96
CA THR A 636 -51.09 24.44 -14.90
C THR A 636 -51.77 23.12 -14.56
N LEU A 637 -52.25 23.01 -13.31
CA LEU A 637 -53.01 21.88 -12.82
C LEU A 637 -54.36 22.37 -12.27
N ASP A 638 -55.46 21.83 -12.80
CA ASP A 638 -56.77 21.90 -12.15
C ASP A 638 -56.96 20.61 -11.29
N LEU A 639 -57.58 20.76 -10.13
CA LEU A 639 -57.98 19.67 -9.21
C LEU A 639 -59.45 19.87 -8.83
N ASP A 640 -60.28 18.86 -9.08
CA ASP A 640 -61.70 18.82 -8.71
C ASP A 640 -61.95 17.60 -7.80
N LEU A 641 -62.64 17.79 -6.66
CA LEU A 641 -63.04 16.72 -5.73
C LEU A 641 -64.41 16.15 -6.15
N LYS A 642 -64.53 14.83 -6.34
CA LYS A 642 -65.79 14.23 -6.83
C LYS A 642 -66.90 14.21 -5.79
N ASP A 643 -66.56 13.91 -4.54
CA ASP A 643 -67.49 13.54 -3.48
C ASP A 643 -67.75 14.71 -2.50
N ASP A 644 -67.96 15.90 -3.08
CA ASP A 644 -68.12 17.21 -2.42
C ASP A 644 -69.47 17.40 -1.67
N ASP A 645 -69.96 16.38 -0.95
CA ASP A 645 -71.19 16.46 -0.15
C ASP A 645 -70.96 17.12 1.24
N GLU A 646 -69.69 17.33 1.64
CA GLU A 646 -69.24 17.96 2.90
C GLU A 646 -69.10 19.49 2.83
N PHE A 647 -68.66 20.06 1.69
CA PHE A 647 -68.36 21.49 1.56
C PHE A 647 -69.49 22.28 0.83
N ASP A 648 -69.52 23.61 1.02
CA ASP A 648 -70.50 24.51 0.34
C ASP A 648 -70.06 24.87 -1.10
N ASP A 649 -68.75 24.75 -1.40
CA ASP A 649 -68.05 24.98 -2.67
C ASP A 649 -66.69 24.22 -2.58
N ASP A 650 -66.28 23.43 -3.59
CA ASP A 650 -64.98 22.71 -3.67
C ASP A 650 -63.77 23.62 -3.32
N PRO A 651 -62.92 23.24 -2.33
CA PRO A 651 -61.78 24.05 -1.89
C PRO A 651 -60.58 24.09 -2.85
N TYR A 652 -60.49 23.21 -3.85
CA TYR A 652 -59.35 23.09 -4.79
C TYR A 652 -59.60 23.70 -6.17
N ALA A 653 -60.85 24.05 -6.50
CA ALA A 653 -61.31 24.57 -7.80
C ALA A 653 -60.73 25.94 -8.27
N GLU A 654 -59.60 26.41 -7.72
CA GLU A 654 -58.76 27.40 -8.40
C GLU A 654 -57.50 26.75 -9.00
N THR A 655 -57.39 26.76 -10.33
CA THR A 655 -56.18 26.40 -11.11
C THR A 655 -54.86 26.74 -10.42
N ILE A 656 -54.00 25.74 -10.27
CA ILE A 656 -52.68 25.83 -9.66
C ILE A 656 -51.66 26.12 -10.75
N ASP A 657 -50.84 27.14 -10.52
CA ASP A 657 -49.66 27.50 -11.31
C ASP A 657 -48.50 26.59 -10.89
N ALA A 658 -48.01 25.75 -11.81
CA ALA A 658 -46.89 24.83 -11.57
C ALA A 658 -45.54 25.40 -12.02
N GLY A 659 -45.55 26.56 -12.71
CA GLY A 659 -44.40 27.14 -13.39
C GLY A 659 -44.34 26.78 -14.88
N THR A 660 -43.21 27.13 -15.51
CA THR A 660 -42.98 27.00 -16.95
C THR A 660 -42.13 25.75 -17.24
N ALA A 661 -42.48 24.99 -18.28
CA ALA A 661 -41.66 23.91 -18.83
C ALA A 661 -40.88 24.43 -20.06
N GLU A 662 -39.57 24.18 -20.09
CA GLU A 662 -38.73 24.33 -21.28
C GLU A 662 -38.59 22.95 -21.94
N ARG A 663 -38.70 22.86 -23.27
CA ARG A 663 -38.38 21.66 -24.07
C ARG A 663 -37.67 22.05 -25.37
N VAL A 664 -36.66 21.27 -25.73
CA VAL A 664 -35.96 21.38 -27.02
C VAL A 664 -36.64 20.51 -28.09
N VAL A 665 -36.22 20.60 -29.36
CA VAL A 665 -36.90 19.90 -30.49
C VAL A 665 -36.92 18.37 -30.30
N GLY A 666 -38.12 17.79 -30.38
CA GLY A 666 -38.36 16.36 -30.20
C GLY A 666 -38.10 15.82 -28.79
N GLU A 667 -37.81 16.69 -27.81
CA GLU A 667 -37.61 16.24 -26.44
C GLU A 667 -38.94 15.73 -25.86
N ASN A 668 -38.98 14.44 -25.55
CA ASN A 668 -40.04 13.82 -24.77
C ASN A 668 -39.53 13.41 -23.40
N ALA A 669 -40.11 13.97 -22.34
CA ALA A 669 -39.84 13.51 -20.98
C ALA A 669 -40.97 13.81 -20.00
N THR A 670 -41.08 12.91 -19.01
CA THR A 670 -42.00 13.03 -17.89
C THR A 670 -41.74 14.30 -17.09
N ILE A 671 -42.81 15.05 -16.79
CA ILE A 671 -42.84 16.13 -15.81
C ILE A 671 -43.48 15.61 -14.52
N GLU A 672 -42.92 15.97 -13.36
CA GLU A 672 -43.49 15.61 -12.05
C GLU A 672 -44.07 16.85 -11.35
N LEU A 673 -45.28 16.69 -10.83
CA LEU A 673 -46.08 17.70 -10.13
C LEU A 673 -46.42 17.20 -8.71
N PRO A 674 -45.52 17.36 -7.73
CA PRO A 674 -45.74 16.91 -6.37
C PRO A 674 -46.67 17.85 -5.60
N ILE A 675 -47.70 17.26 -4.98
CA ILE A 675 -48.67 17.89 -4.09
C ILE A 675 -48.43 17.36 -2.67
N ASN A 676 -48.25 18.24 -1.69
CA ASN A 676 -48.21 17.83 -0.28
C ASN A 676 -49.55 17.21 0.13
N ARG A 677 -49.54 15.97 0.63
CA ARG A 677 -50.76 15.26 1.05
C ARG A 677 -51.47 15.98 2.20
N SER A 678 -50.74 16.64 3.09
CA SER A 678 -51.28 17.32 4.29
C SER A 678 -52.13 18.57 4.04
N VAL A 679 -52.48 18.89 2.78
CA VAL A 679 -53.45 19.93 2.42
C VAL A 679 -54.61 19.42 1.55
N LEU A 680 -54.60 18.12 1.22
CA LEU A 680 -55.71 17.40 0.61
C LEU A 680 -56.62 16.86 1.71
N VAL A 681 -57.86 16.52 1.37
CA VAL A 681 -58.80 15.83 2.24
C VAL A 681 -59.02 14.40 1.74
N THR A 682 -59.57 13.53 2.58
CA THR A 682 -59.96 12.17 2.18
C THR A 682 -60.98 12.22 1.03
N GLY A 683 -60.76 11.50 -0.06
CA GLY A 683 -61.70 11.40 -1.18
C GLY A 683 -61.09 11.16 -2.57
N THR A 684 -61.98 11.10 -3.57
CA THR A 684 -61.67 10.85 -4.99
C THR A 684 -61.42 12.16 -5.75
N TYR A 685 -60.27 12.29 -6.41
CA TYR A 685 -59.91 13.48 -7.19
C TYR A 685 -59.93 13.23 -8.72
N ASP A 686 -60.42 14.22 -9.49
CA ASP A 686 -60.04 14.43 -10.89
C ASP A 686 -58.92 15.48 -10.95
N ALA A 687 -57.91 15.25 -11.78
CA ALA A 687 -56.77 16.14 -11.94
C ALA A 687 -56.45 16.35 -13.43
N THR A 688 -56.34 17.61 -13.87
CA THR A 688 -56.05 17.92 -15.28
C THR A 688 -54.82 18.80 -15.43
N ILE A 689 -53.79 18.28 -16.08
CA ILE A 689 -52.58 19.02 -16.48
C ILE A 689 -52.85 19.74 -17.80
N LYS A 690 -52.42 21.01 -17.93
CA LYS A 690 -52.65 21.85 -19.12
C LYS A 690 -51.43 22.68 -19.50
N THR A 691 -51.13 22.76 -20.79
CA THR A 691 -50.14 23.67 -21.41
C THR A 691 -50.85 24.80 -22.16
N GLU A 692 -50.17 25.58 -23.02
CA GLU A 692 -50.88 26.45 -23.98
C GLU A 692 -51.53 25.65 -25.13
N ASP A 693 -51.16 24.37 -25.27
CA ASP A 693 -51.31 23.59 -26.49
C ASP A 693 -52.18 22.32 -26.35
N ASP A 694 -52.27 21.74 -25.16
CA ASP A 694 -52.90 20.44 -24.89
C ASP A 694 -53.37 20.31 -23.41
N GLU A 695 -54.29 19.37 -23.13
CA GLU A 695 -54.80 19.07 -21.78
C GLU A 695 -55.00 17.56 -21.54
N LEU A 696 -54.55 17.07 -20.38
CA LEU A 696 -54.57 15.65 -20.00
C LEU A 696 -55.16 15.45 -18.60
N GLU A 697 -56.20 14.61 -18.51
CA GLU A 697 -57.02 14.32 -17.33
C GLU A 697 -56.67 12.94 -16.74
N MET A 698 -56.54 12.83 -15.42
CA MET A 698 -56.31 11.59 -14.66
C MET A 698 -57.06 11.60 -13.32
N THR A 699 -57.12 10.44 -12.65
CA THR A 699 -57.82 10.27 -11.36
C THR A 699 -56.88 9.71 -10.29
N PHE A 700 -57.04 10.15 -9.04
CA PHE A 700 -56.35 9.56 -7.88
C PHE A 700 -57.19 9.65 -6.61
N ASP A 701 -56.83 8.84 -5.62
CA ASP A 701 -57.50 8.75 -4.33
C ASP A 701 -56.58 9.21 -3.19
N VAL A 702 -57.17 9.79 -2.15
CA VAL A 702 -56.50 10.14 -0.90
C VAL A 702 -57.28 9.53 0.26
N ASP A 703 -56.62 8.67 1.04
CA ASP A 703 -57.10 8.10 2.29
C ASP A 703 -56.47 8.81 3.52
N ALA A 704 -56.84 8.40 4.74
CA ALA A 704 -56.32 8.96 5.98
C ALA A 704 -54.89 8.52 6.37
N GLY A 705 -54.22 7.66 5.57
CA GLY A 705 -52.87 7.16 5.79
C GLY A 705 -52.80 5.78 6.47
N ILE A 706 -53.87 4.98 6.42
CA ILE A 706 -54.09 3.85 7.32
C ILE A 706 -54.25 2.54 6.54
N ASP A 707 -53.27 1.64 6.68
CA ASP A 707 -53.30 0.28 6.13
C ASP A 707 -53.96 -0.71 7.12
N PRO A 708 -55.15 -1.26 6.81
CA PRO A 708 -55.77 -2.30 7.61
C PRO A 708 -55.12 -3.66 7.34
N GLY A 709 -54.27 -4.12 8.26
CA GLY A 709 -53.83 -5.51 8.28
C GLY A 709 -55.03 -6.48 8.43
N ASP A 710 -54.81 -7.78 8.20
CA ASP A 710 -55.85 -8.83 8.28
C ASP A 710 -56.76 -8.74 9.54
N VAL A 711 -56.22 -8.17 10.62
CA VAL A 711 -56.79 -8.11 11.96
C VAL A 711 -56.59 -6.78 12.72
N GLU A 712 -55.91 -5.74 12.21
CA GLU A 712 -55.58 -4.52 12.99
C GLU A 712 -55.57 -3.23 12.14
N LEU A 713 -55.76 -2.08 12.79
CA LEU A 713 -55.46 -0.75 12.23
C LEU A 713 -54.17 -0.21 12.88
N GLY A 714 -53.07 -0.20 12.13
CA GLY A 714 -51.78 0.33 12.57
C GLY A 714 -51.58 1.80 12.18
N GLY A 715 -50.67 2.49 12.88
CA GLY A 715 -50.11 3.77 12.41
C GLY A 715 -51.08 4.96 12.31
N VAL A 716 -52.18 4.99 13.08
CA VAL A 716 -53.14 6.10 13.03
C VAL A 716 -52.51 7.37 13.61
N GLU A 717 -52.40 8.46 12.84
CA GLU A 717 -51.86 9.76 13.27
C GLU A 717 -52.78 10.93 12.85
N ASP A 718 -52.78 12.03 13.61
CA ASP A 718 -53.55 13.26 13.37
C ASP A 718 -54.99 12.98 12.87
N ALA A 719 -55.79 12.26 13.67
CA ALA A 719 -57.08 11.71 13.24
C ALA A 719 -58.20 11.73 14.30
N ASN A 720 -59.46 11.81 13.87
CA ASN A 720 -60.63 11.46 14.68
C ASN A 720 -60.98 9.99 14.44
N VAL A 721 -61.29 9.24 15.51
CA VAL A 721 -61.63 7.82 15.44
C VAL A 721 -63.00 7.58 16.07
N THR A 722 -63.92 7.01 15.30
CA THR A 722 -65.22 6.50 15.76
C THR A 722 -65.17 4.97 15.82
N VAL A 723 -65.64 4.36 16.92
CA VAL A 723 -65.78 2.90 17.07
C VAL A 723 -67.21 2.56 17.50
N GLU A 724 -67.96 1.78 16.71
CA GLU A 724 -69.33 1.34 17.02
C GLU A 724 -69.51 -0.19 17.01
N VAL A 725 -70.11 -0.73 18.07
CA VAL A 725 -70.48 -2.16 18.15
C VAL A 725 -71.82 -2.41 17.44
N LEU A 726 -71.78 -2.65 16.13
CA LEU A 726 -72.96 -2.97 15.30
C LEU A 726 -73.71 -4.22 15.79
N GLY A 727 -72.96 -5.24 16.19
CA GLY A 727 -73.52 -6.56 16.50
C GLY A 727 -72.77 -7.27 17.61
N SER A 728 -73.50 -8.00 18.47
CA SER A 728 -72.89 -9.02 19.31
C SER A 728 -73.86 -10.15 19.59
N GLN A 729 -73.38 -11.39 19.49
CA GLN A 729 -74.13 -12.63 19.69
C GLN A 729 -73.39 -13.54 20.69
N VAL A 730 -74.00 -14.64 21.13
CA VAL A 730 -73.35 -15.69 21.94
C VAL A 730 -74.04 -17.03 21.70
N SER A 731 -73.33 -18.05 21.20
CA SER A 731 -73.89 -19.41 21.11
C SER A 731 -74.02 -20.06 22.51
N SER A 732 -75.26 -20.34 22.96
CA SER A 732 -75.49 -20.84 24.33
C SER A 732 -75.45 -22.36 24.44
N THR A 733 -74.26 -22.93 24.58
CA THR A 733 -74.11 -24.38 24.76
C THR A 733 -74.54 -24.86 26.17
N GLN A 734 -75.38 -25.90 26.22
CA GLN A 734 -75.86 -26.59 27.43
C GLN A 734 -76.52 -25.74 28.54
N GLY A 735 -76.83 -24.46 28.30
CA GLY A 735 -77.37 -23.54 29.32
C GLY A 735 -76.29 -22.72 30.04
N HIS A 736 -75.10 -22.59 29.45
CA HIS A 736 -74.13 -21.55 29.80
C HIS A 736 -74.30 -20.35 28.85
N ILE A 737 -74.12 -19.15 29.38
CA ILE A 737 -73.91 -17.91 28.60
C ILE A 737 -72.50 -17.46 28.91
N ALA A 738 -71.68 -17.33 27.87
CA ALA A 738 -70.35 -16.75 27.91
C ALA A 738 -70.44 -15.27 27.48
N PRO A 739 -70.41 -14.29 28.40
CA PRO A 739 -70.35 -12.89 28.03
C PRO A 739 -69.04 -12.56 27.31
N MET A 740 -69.02 -11.40 26.65
CA MET A 740 -67.83 -10.85 26.03
C MET A 740 -67.69 -9.37 26.38
N THR A 741 -66.46 -8.86 26.48
CA THR A 741 -66.15 -7.42 26.46
C THR A 741 -65.76 -7.00 25.04
N LEU A 742 -65.78 -5.70 24.79
CA LEU A 742 -64.88 -5.07 23.83
C LEU A 742 -64.13 -3.96 24.57
N ASP A 743 -62.81 -3.99 24.46
CA ASP A 743 -61.91 -2.98 24.97
C ASP A 743 -61.17 -2.34 23.77
N VAL A 744 -61.20 -1.01 23.66
CA VAL A 744 -60.39 -0.26 22.69
C VAL A 744 -59.02 -0.03 23.34
N VAL A 745 -57.95 -0.42 22.65
CA VAL A 745 -56.60 -0.43 23.18
C VAL A 745 -55.70 0.38 22.25
N THR A 746 -55.17 1.49 22.74
CA THR A 746 -54.28 2.39 22.00
C THR A 746 -52.86 2.26 22.55
N ASN A 747 -51.88 2.00 21.68
CA ASN A 747 -50.47 1.82 22.08
C ASN A 747 -50.26 0.83 23.25
N GLY A 748 -51.14 -0.18 23.35
CA GLY A 748 -51.14 -1.20 24.40
C GLY A 748 -51.80 -0.83 25.74
N GLU A 749 -52.27 0.41 25.95
CA GLU A 749 -53.09 0.79 27.11
C GLU A 749 -54.60 0.81 26.74
N THR A 750 -55.48 0.48 27.68
CA THR A 750 -56.94 0.47 27.42
C THR A 750 -57.50 1.89 27.50
N GLU A 751 -57.85 2.47 26.35
CA GLU A 751 -58.56 3.76 26.25
C GLU A 751 -60.03 3.60 26.68
N HIS A 752 -60.70 2.54 26.20
CA HIS A 752 -62.13 2.33 26.46
C HIS A 752 -62.49 0.88 26.81
N SER A 753 -63.53 0.71 27.63
CA SER A 753 -64.20 -0.57 27.87
C SER A 753 -65.71 -0.38 27.71
N PHE A 754 -66.29 -0.97 26.66
CA PHE A 754 -67.71 -0.82 26.35
C PHE A 754 -68.61 -1.41 27.46
N GLN A 755 -69.77 -0.82 27.68
CA GLN A 755 -70.69 -1.18 28.76
C GLN A 755 -72.14 -1.19 28.28
N ASN A 756 -72.89 -2.26 28.58
CA ASN A 756 -74.31 -2.31 28.21
C ASN A 756 -75.18 -1.32 29.02
N PRO A 757 -76.34 -0.88 28.49
CA PRO A 757 -77.25 0.08 29.15
C PRO A 757 -77.75 -0.28 30.55
N ASP A 758 -77.82 -1.57 30.91
CA ASP A 758 -78.24 -2.03 32.24
C ASP A 758 -77.09 -2.07 33.27
N GLY A 759 -75.84 -1.94 32.81
CA GLY A 759 -74.64 -1.72 33.61
C GLY A 759 -73.73 -2.95 33.77
N GLY A 760 -72.57 -2.90 33.13
CA GLY A 760 -71.48 -3.88 33.23
C GLY A 760 -70.64 -3.90 31.96
N ASN A 761 -69.35 -4.24 32.05
CA ASN A 761 -68.38 -4.20 30.95
C ASN A 761 -68.61 -5.26 29.84
N ASN A 762 -69.71 -6.01 29.91
CA ASN A 762 -70.08 -7.00 28.92
C ASN A 762 -70.96 -6.36 27.83
N ILE A 763 -70.60 -6.55 26.55
CA ILE A 763 -71.39 -6.07 25.40
C ILE A 763 -72.63 -6.93 25.15
N ASN A 764 -72.64 -8.17 25.63
CA ASN A 764 -73.73 -9.14 25.47
C ASN A 764 -74.56 -9.29 26.76
N ILE A 765 -75.87 -9.03 26.67
CA ILE A 765 -76.86 -9.25 27.76
C ILE A 765 -77.75 -10.49 27.56
N GLY A 766 -77.61 -11.22 26.45
CA GLY A 766 -78.29 -12.49 26.18
C GLY A 766 -77.66 -13.30 25.05
N PRO A 767 -78.14 -14.53 24.77
CA PRO A 767 -77.60 -15.43 23.73
C PRO A 767 -78.40 -15.35 22.42
N THR A 768 -78.89 -14.15 22.10
CA THR A 768 -79.76 -13.86 20.94
C THR A 768 -79.53 -12.41 20.53
N TRP A 769 -79.98 -12.04 19.33
CA TRP A 769 -79.81 -10.69 18.80
C TRP A 769 -80.32 -9.61 19.77
N GLN A 770 -79.56 -8.52 19.84
CA GLN A 770 -79.76 -7.36 20.68
C GLN A 770 -79.63 -6.11 19.81
N ASP A 771 -80.57 -5.18 19.98
CA ASP A 771 -80.51 -3.83 19.43
C ASP A 771 -79.29 -3.08 20.01
N LYS A 772 -78.48 -2.47 19.14
CA LYS A 772 -77.25 -1.75 19.47
C LYS A 772 -77.34 -0.23 19.32
N SER A 773 -78.49 0.30 18.91
CA SER A 773 -78.71 1.73 18.64
C SER A 773 -78.73 2.67 19.87
N ASP A 774 -78.06 2.29 20.96
CA ASP A 774 -77.86 3.09 22.17
C ASP A 774 -76.38 3.55 22.21
N ASN A 775 -76.14 4.86 22.38
CA ASN A 775 -74.81 5.47 22.38
C ASN A 775 -73.81 4.90 23.41
N SER A 776 -74.20 3.96 24.27
CA SER A 776 -73.26 3.17 25.07
C SER A 776 -72.49 2.09 24.28
N TYR A 777 -72.80 1.92 22.99
CA TYR A 777 -72.09 1.07 22.03
C TYR A 777 -71.25 1.84 21.00
N THR A 778 -71.20 3.18 21.05
CA THR A 778 -70.40 4.04 20.18
C THR A 778 -69.36 4.82 21.00
N HIS A 779 -68.13 4.97 20.50
CA HIS A 779 -67.09 5.77 21.13
C HIS A 779 -66.28 6.59 20.10
N GLU A 780 -66.31 7.90 20.28
CA GLU A 780 -65.51 8.89 19.54
C GLU A 780 -64.25 9.28 20.37
N PHE A 781 -63.08 9.39 19.75
CA PHE A 781 -61.87 10.01 20.31
C PHE A 781 -60.98 10.65 19.22
N THR A 782 -59.90 11.34 19.60
CA THR A 782 -58.95 11.99 18.68
C THR A 782 -57.53 11.54 19.01
N VAL A 783 -56.70 11.39 17.99
CA VAL A 783 -55.30 10.95 18.02
C VAL A 783 -54.41 12.11 17.55
N ASP A 784 -53.47 12.55 18.39
CA ASP A 784 -52.55 13.69 18.15
C ASP A 784 -51.11 13.24 17.75
N GLU A 785 -50.80 11.94 17.80
CA GLU A 785 -49.47 11.32 17.53
C GLU A 785 -49.68 9.85 17.06
N GLU A 786 -48.85 9.33 16.15
CA GLU A 786 -48.85 7.93 15.65
C GLU A 786 -49.22 6.89 16.72
N THR A 787 -50.29 6.11 16.47
CA THR A 787 -50.93 5.23 17.47
C THR A 787 -51.43 3.91 16.86
N ASP A 788 -51.02 2.80 17.47
CA ASP A 788 -51.54 1.45 17.20
C ASP A 788 -52.96 1.29 17.79
N LEU A 789 -53.93 0.82 17.00
CA LEU A 789 -55.35 0.68 17.39
C LEU A 789 -55.81 -0.79 17.41
N THR A 790 -55.56 -1.47 18.53
CA THR A 790 -56.02 -2.84 18.77
C THR A 790 -57.47 -2.86 19.29
N LEU A 791 -58.34 -3.69 18.70
CA LEU A 791 -59.66 -4.02 19.26
C LEU A 791 -59.60 -5.35 20.04
N ARG A 792 -59.76 -5.31 21.38
CA ARG A 792 -59.68 -6.49 22.26
C ARG A 792 -61.06 -7.03 22.64
N ASN A 793 -61.43 -8.18 22.11
CA ASN A 793 -62.63 -8.92 22.46
C ASN A 793 -62.34 -10.03 23.49
N THR A 794 -62.84 -9.89 24.73
CA THR A 794 -62.55 -10.89 25.80
C THR A 794 -63.79 -11.69 26.18
N ARG A 795 -63.77 -13.00 25.94
CA ARG A 795 -64.86 -13.94 26.29
C ARG A 795 -64.63 -14.66 27.61
N TYR A 796 -65.67 -14.70 28.46
CA TYR A 796 -65.63 -15.41 29.74
C TYR A 796 -66.27 -16.80 29.62
N SER A 797 -65.55 -17.87 29.97
CA SER A 797 -66.06 -19.25 29.90
C SER A 797 -66.10 -20.01 31.25
N THR A 798 -65.59 -19.42 32.35
CA THR A 798 -65.70 -20.03 33.69
C THR A 798 -67.02 -19.64 34.35
N CYS A 799 -67.91 -20.62 34.52
CA CYS A 799 -69.32 -20.36 34.86
C CYS A 799 -69.65 -20.45 36.36
N SER A 800 -70.28 -19.40 36.88
CA SER A 800 -70.51 -19.18 38.31
C SER A 800 -71.91 -19.60 38.78
N ASP A 801 -72.17 -19.48 40.09
CA ASP A 801 -73.50 -19.73 40.69
C ASP A 801 -74.55 -18.61 40.39
N LYS A 802 -74.29 -17.74 39.40
CA LYS A 802 -75.19 -16.70 38.91
C LYS A 802 -76.07 -17.23 37.78
N TYR A 803 -77.38 -17.27 37.99
CA TYR A 803 -78.34 -17.80 37.02
C TYR A 803 -79.42 -16.78 36.64
N THR A 804 -79.76 -16.70 35.35
CA THR A 804 -80.91 -15.96 34.81
C THR A 804 -81.87 -16.92 34.14
N HIS A 805 -83.18 -16.74 34.30
CA HIS A 805 -84.18 -17.53 33.59
C HIS A 805 -84.45 -16.93 32.20
N SER A 806 -84.68 -17.75 31.18
CA SER A 806 -84.83 -17.26 29.80
C SER A 806 -86.07 -16.38 29.54
N SER A 807 -86.98 -16.25 30.53
CA SER A 807 -88.07 -15.24 30.52
C SER A 807 -87.64 -13.83 30.90
N ASP A 808 -86.45 -13.70 31.49
CA ASP A 808 -85.94 -12.46 32.08
C ASP A 808 -84.88 -11.82 31.16
N LEU A 809 -84.54 -12.49 30.05
CA LEU A 809 -83.71 -12.00 28.96
C LEU A 809 -84.58 -11.29 27.91
N PRO A 810 -84.23 -10.08 27.46
CA PRO A 810 -84.83 -9.46 26.29
C PRO A 810 -84.66 -10.33 25.04
N HIS A 811 -85.62 -10.25 24.11
CA HIS A 811 -85.62 -10.84 22.76
C HIS A 811 -85.48 -12.39 22.63
N TYR A 812 -85.10 -13.10 23.70
CA TYR A 812 -85.00 -14.55 23.72
C TYR A 812 -86.34 -15.25 23.38
N SER A 813 -86.33 -16.14 22.38
CA SER A 813 -87.53 -16.81 21.85
C SER A 813 -87.53 -18.35 21.94
N GLY A 814 -86.45 -18.94 22.44
CA GLY A 814 -86.24 -20.40 22.54
C GLY A 814 -86.92 -21.09 23.74
N GLU A 815 -86.39 -22.23 24.18
CA GLU A 815 -86.98 -23.01 25.27
C GLU A 815 -86.87 -22.32 26.66
N SER A 816 -87.82 -22.62 27.56
CA SER A 816 -87.85 -22.07 28.91
C SER A 816 -86.81 -22.76 29.80
N ILE A 817 -85.59 -22.19 29.85
CA ILE A 817 -84.43 -22.75 30.56
C ILE A 817 -83.82 -21.74 31.55
N TRP A 818 -82.95 -22.24 32.42
CA TRP A 818 -82.08 -21.41 33.25
C TRP A 818 -80.69 -21.37 32.61
N PHE A 819 -80.20 -20.17 32.35
CA PHE A 819 -78.82 -19.93 31.97
C PHE A 819 -77.98 -19.69 33.21
N SER A 820 -76.73 -20.16 33.18
CA SER A 820 -75.68 -19.76 34.10
C SER A 820 -74.71 -18.81 33.40
N TRP A 821 -74.29 -17.76 34.12
CA TRP A 821 -73.37 -16.76 33.60
C TRP A 821 -71.93 -17.16 33.87
N CYS A 822 -71.09 -16.93 32.87
CA CYS A 822 -69.65 -17.08 33.01
C CYS A 822 -69.02 -15.72 33.33
N GLU A 823 -68.16 -15.70 34.35
CA GLU A 823 -67.72 -14.47 35.03
C GLU A 823 -66.19 -14.38 35.17
N ASP A 824 -65.46 -15.48 35.01
CA ASP A 824 -63.99 -15.48 34.95
C ASP A 824 -63.53 -16.00 33.56
N VAL A 825 -62.50 -15.35 33.00
CA VAL A 825 -61.74 -15.84 31.83
C VAL A 825 -60.96 -17.09 32.29
N PRO A 826 -60.86 -18.18 31.50
CA PRO A 826 -60.28 -19.43 31.98
C PRO A 826 -58.76 -19.29 32.24
N GLU A 827 -58.36 -19.25 33.51
CA GLU A 827 -56.98 -19.54 33.91
C GLU A 827 -56.71 -21.06 33.86
N GLY A 828 -55.49 -21.47 33.49
CA GLY A 828 -55.09 -22.89 33.51
C GLY A 828 -55.14 -23.53 34.92
N ASP A 829 -55.15 -24.87 34.98
CA ASP A 829 -55.20 -25.61 36.25
C ASP A 829 -54.20 -26.79 36.32
N TRP A 830 -53.80 -27.16 37.54
CA TRP A 830 -52.93 -28.30 37.83
C TRP A 830 -53.73 -29.61 37.84
N SER A 831 -53.77 -30.32 36.72
CA SER A 831 -54.40 -31.66 36.65
C SER A 831 -53.47 -32.77 37.17
N TRP A 832 -54.03 -33.87 37.69
CA TRP A 832 -53.26 -35.03 38.17
C TRP A 832 -53.58 -36.33 37.44
N ASN A 833 -52.54 -36.97 36.89
CA ASN A 833 -52.62 -38.24 36.20
C ASN A 833 -51.66 -39.28 36.81
N GLN A 834 -52.08 -40.54 36.92
CA GLN A 834 -51.29 -41.64 37.49
C GLN A 834 -50.00 -41.98 36.71
N ILE A 835 -49.87 -41.51 35.46
CA ILE A 835 -48.68 -41.69 34.61
C ILE A 835 -47.70 -40.51 34.72
N GLN A 836 -48.21 -39.27 34.69
CA GLN A 836 -47.41 -38.03 34.61
C GLN A 836 -47.15 -37.38 35.98
N GLY A 837 -48.02 -37.57 36.97
CA GLY A 837 -48.05 -36.80 38.21
C GLY A 837 -48.99 -35.59 38.10
N TRP A 838 -48.69 -34.52 38.84
CA TRP A 838 -49.33 -33.22 38.64
C TRP A 838 -48.66 -32.55 37.44
N TYR A 839 -49.45 -32.11 36.46
CA TYR A 839 -49.00 -31.33 35.32
C TYR A 839 -49.97 -30.16 35.12
N TRP A 840 -49.45 -29.04 34.64
CA TRP A 840 -50.26 -27.90 34.28
C TRP A 840 -51.04 -28.23 32.99
N VAL A 841 -52.31 -27.87 32.97
CA VAL A 841 -53.14 -27.87 31.77
C VAL A 841 -53.46 -26.42 31.51
N ASP A 842 -52.89 -25.87 30.44
CA ASP A 842 -53.38 -24.66 29.80
C ASP A 842 -54.72 -25.00 29.13
N GLN A 843 -55.77 -25.09 29.95
CA GLN A 843 -57.16 -25.13 29.48
C GLN A 843 -57.72 -23.69 29.48
N VAL A 844 -56.91 -22.77 28.94
CA VAL A 844 -57.38 -21.48 28.42
C VAL A 844 -58.15 -21.82 27.14
N GLU A 845 -59.35 -22.38 27.31
CA GLU A 845 -60.17 -22.92 26.23
C GLU A 845 -60.70 -21.82 25.30
N PHE A 846 -60.62 -20.55 25.76
CA PHE A 846 -60.61 -19.36 24.93
C PHE A 846 -59.94 -18.19 25.69
N GLY A 847 -59.30 -17.25 24.99
CA GLY A 847 -58.60 -16.09 25.57
C GLY A 847 -59.25 -14.75 25.19
N PRO A 848 -58.58 -13.60 25.44
CA PRO A 848 -58.85 -12.39 24.67
C PRO A 848 -58.44 -12.60 23.21
N ILE A 849 -59.34 -12.34 22.29
CA ILE A 849 -59.00 -12.06 20.89
C ILE A 849 -58.55 -10.60 20.85
N ASP A 850 -57.26 -10.39 20.65
CA ASP A 850 -56.71 -9.10 20.29
C ASP A 850 -56.70 -9.04 18.76
N ALA A 851 -57.41 -8.06 18.21
CA ALA A 851 -57.35 -7.67 16.81
C ALA A 851 -56.05 -6.88 16.60
N SER A 852 -54.93 -7.62 16.57
CA SER A 852 -53.55 -7.09 16.54
C SER A 852 -52.63 -7.88 15.61
N GLU A 853 -51.64 -7.25 14.99
CA GLU A 853 -50.72 -7.84 13.99
C GLU A 853 -50.19 -9.23 14.40
N ASP A 854 -50.15 -10.17 13.44
CA ASP A 854 -49.73 -11.58 13.60
C ASP A 854 -50.53 -12.41 14.64
N ALA A 855 -51.53 -11.82 15.32
CA ALA A 855 -52.34 -12.49 16.34
C ALA A 855 -53.75 -12.83 15.82
N ASN A 856 -54.30 -13.94 16.32
CA ASN A 856 -55.71 -14.31 16.13
C ASN A 856 -56.20 -14.31 14.66
N LEU A 857 -55.30 -14.55 13.70
CA LEU A 857 -55.56 -14.52 12.24
C LEU A 857 -56.67 -15.48 11.76
N GLN A 858 -57.15 -16.41 12.60
CA GLN A 858 -58.31 -17.27 12.32
C GLN A 858 -59.65 -16.69 12.84
N ASN A 859 -59.60 -15.72 13.77
CA ASN A 859 -60.72 -15.32 14.62
C ASN A 859 -61.18 -13.87 14.44
N VAL A 860 -60.46 -13.07 13.65
CA VAL A 860 -60.84 -11.70 13.26
C VAL A 860 -60.73 -11.57 11.75
N ARG A 861 -61.64 -10.84 11.10
CA ARG A 861 -61.49 -10.36 9.73
C ARG A 861 -61.78 -8.87 9.68
N VAL A 862 -60.85 -8.08 9.16
CA VAL A 862 -61.08 -6.68 8.79
C VAL A 862 -61.57 -6.61 7.34
N ARG A 863 -62.45 -5.65 7.05
CA ARG A 863 -62.87 -5.23 5.71
C ARG A 863 -62.75 -3.72 5.59
N SER A 864 -62.40 -3.25 4.40
CA SER A 864 -62.12 -1.85 4.07
C SER A 864 -62.63 -1.56 2.65
N ASN A 865 -62.58 -0.32 2.18
CA ASN A 865 -62.89 0.00 0.77
C ASN A 865 -62.11 -0.87 -0.24
N GLU A 866 -60.80 -1.08 -0.02
CA GLU A 866 -59.97 -1.93 -0.91
C GLU A 866 -60.28 -3.45 -0.80
N ASN A 867 -60.81 -3.88 0.34
CA ASN A 867 -61.15 -5.27 0.64
C ASN A 867 -62.58 -5.33 1.19
N ASN A 868 -63.55 -4.95 0.36
CA ASN A 868 -64.95 -4.77 0.76
C ASN A 868 -65.80 -6.04 0.59
N THR A 869 -65.27 -7.13 0.03
CA THR A 869 -66.05 -8.34 -0.29
C THR A 869 -66.51 -9.08 0.98
N ILE A 870 -67.83 -9.24 1.13
CA ILE A 870 -68.47 -9.91 2.27
C ILE A 870 -69.24 -11.16 1.80
N PRO A 871 -68.75 -12.38 2.07
CA PRO A 871 -69.49 -13.59 1.74
C PRO A 871 -70.77 -13.72 2.59
N ALA A 872 -71.75 -14.45 2.06
CA ALA A 872 -72.92 -14.82 2.84
C ALA A 872 -72.53 -15.85 3.91
N LEU A 873 -72.76 -15.50 5.18
CA LEU A 873 -72.33 -16.28 6.34
C LEU A 873 -73.52 -16.92 7.07
N PRO A 874 -73.32 -18.04 7.79
CA PRO A 874 -74.39 -18.72 8.54
C PRO A 874 -74.74 -17.95 9.84
N SER A 875 -75.71 -18.47 10.60
CA SER A 875 -75.94 -18.04 11.98
C SER A 875 -75.73 -19.21 12.94
N GLY A 876 -75.12 -18.95 14.11
CA GLY A 876 -74.84 -19.98 15.13
C GLY A 876 -76.07 -20.71 15.67
N THR A 877 -77.26 -20.08 15.62
CA THR A 877 -78.54 -20.67 16.03
C THR A 877 -79.73 -19.98 15.36
N ASP A 878 -80.90 -20.65 15.37
CA ASP A 878 -82.25 -20.15 15.00
C ASP A 878 -82.68 -18.81 15.67
N HIS A 879 -81.84 -18.22 16.53
CA HIS A 879 -82.14 -17.05 17.36
C HIS A 879 -81.05 -15.95 17.31
N GLN A 880 -80.00 -16.15 16.51
CA GLN A 880 -79.02 -15.14 16.12
C GLN A 880 -79.33 -14.67 14.69
N LEU A 881 -78.84 -13.48 14.32
CA LEU A 881 -78.72 -13.08 12.92
C LEU A 881 -77.42 -13.62 12.34
N SER A 882 -77.31 -13.80 11.02
CA SER A 882 -75.99 -13.91 10.39
C SER A 882 -75.22 -12.59 10.44
N ALA A 883 -73.92 -12.62 10.13
CA ALA A 883 -73.14 -11.38 10.00
C ALA A 883 -73.70 -10.47 8.88
N THR A 884 -74.05 -11.06 7.74
CA THR A 884 -74.70 -10.37 6.61
C THR A 884 -76.00 -9.69 7.03
N GLU A 885 -76.87 -10.37 7.80
CA GLU A 885 -78.13 -9.79 8.30
C GLU A 885 -77.94 -8.63 9.31
N VAL A 886 -76.77 -8.51 9.95
CA VAL A 886 -76.43 -7.36 10.80
C VAL A 886 -75.98 -6.17 9.94
N LEU A 887 -75.13 -6.42 8.95
CA LEU A 887 -74.58 -5.39 8.06
C LEU A 887 -75.68 -4.81 7.14
N GLU A 888 -76.59 -5.65 6.62
CA GLU A 888 -77.83 -5.21 5.94
C GLU A 888 -78.72 -4.29 6.79
N GLN A 889 -78.65 -4.38 8.13
CA GLN A 889 -79.48 -3.58 9.04
C GLN A 889 -78.88 -2.21 9.40
N HIS A 890 -77.62 -1.98 9.07
CA HIS A 890 -76.94 -0.69 9.20
C HIS A 890 -76.75 -0.01 7.82
N ASP A 891 -77.41 -0.51 6.77
CA ASP A 891 -77.32 -0.06 5.38
C ASP A 891 -75.88 -0.16 4.77
N LEU A 892 -74.97 -0.95 5.36
CA LEU A 892 -73.55 -1.11 4.98
C LEU A 892 -73.28 -2.15 3.86
N ILE A 893 -74.29 -2.58 3.11
CA ILE A 893 -74.14 -3.58 2.04
C ILE A 893 -74.65 -3.01 0.72
N GLU A 894 -73.80 -3.14 -0.31
CA GLU A 894 -74.02 -2.65 -1.67
C GLU A 894 -75.28 -3.25 -2.32
N ASN A 895 -75.73 -2.64 -3.42
CA ASN A 895 -76.92 -3.13 -4.13
C ASN A 895 -76.65 -4.45 -4.90
N SER A 896 -75.40 -4.89 -4.95
CA SER A 896 -74.94 -6.22 -5.40
C SER A 896 -75.32 -7.32 -4.43
N GLY A 897 -75.08 -7.10 -3.13
CA GLY A 897 -75.36 -8.03 -2.02
C GLY A 897 -74.18 -8.91 -1.58
N ASP A 898 -72.99 -8.71 -2.16
CA ASP A 898 -71.74 -9.44 -1.89
C ASP A 898 -70.53 -8.52 -1.59
N GLU A 899 -70.74 -7.20 -1.58
CA GLU A 899 -69.76 -6.15 -1.30
C GLU A 899 -70.30 -5.19 -0.21
N LEU A 900 -69.40 -4.55 0.55
CA LEU A 900 -69.74 -3.52 1.53
C LEU A 900 -69.75 -2.12 0.88
N ASP A 901 -70.72 -1.31 1.31
CA ASP A 901 -70.85 0.10 0.95
C ASP A 901 -70.13 0.90 2.05
N ILE A 902 -68.80 1.04 1.92
CA ILE A 902 -67.89 1.69 2.88
C ILE A 902 -66.78 2.50 2.17
N GLY A 903 -66.48 3.69 2.69
CA GLY A 903 -65.56 4.66 2.11
C GLY A 903 -64.08 4.53 2.54
N PRO A 904 -63.18 5.36 1.99
CA PRO A 904 -61.78 5.43 2.44
C PRO A 904 -61.69 5.89 3.90
N GLY A 905 -61.03 5.10 4.75
CA GLY A 905 -60.97 5.34 6.21
C GLY A 905 -62.10 4.66 7.01
N GLU A 906 -63.01 3.95 6.35
CA GLU A 906 -64.06 3.14 7.01
C GLU A 906 -63.70 1.63 6.99
N PHE A 907 -63.98 0.96 8.11
CA PHE A 907 -63.55 -0.41 8.37
C PHE A 907 -64.61 -1.23 9.13
N VAL A 908 -64.74 -2.51 8.79
CA VAL A 908 -65.62 -3.46 9.49
C VAL A 908 -64.80 -4.64 10.03
N PHE A 909 -64.81 -4.83 11.35
CA PHE A 909 -64.20 -5.97 12.04
C PHE A 909 -65.27 -7.02 12.35
N LEU A 910 -65.06 -8.25 11.90
CA LEU A 910 -65.88 -9.42 12.24
C LEU A 910 -65.08 -10.38 13.14
N PHE A 911 -65.61 -10.70 14.32
CA PHE A 911 -65.00 -11.58 15.32
C PHE A 911 -65.73 -12.92 15.44
N GLU A 912 -64.96 -13.98 15.69
CA GLU A 912 -65.41 -15.37 15.83
C GLU A 912 -64.79 -16.00 17.09
N ASN A 913 -65.60 -16.50 18.04
CA ASN A 913 -65.10 -17.04 19.32
C ASN A 913 -65.03 -18.59 19.40
N THR A 914 -64.79 -19.24 18.26
CA THR A 914 -64.55 -20.69 18.12
C THR A 914 -63.05 -21.05 18.06
N GLU A 915 -62.64 -22.17 18.67
CA GLU A 915 -61.28 -22.72 18.51
C GLU A 915 -61.17 -23.51 17.18
N SER A 916 -60.26 -23.11 16.29
CA SER A 916 -60.03 -23.85 15.05
C SER A 916 -59.50 -25.27 15.27
N THR A 917 -60.02 -26.20 14.47
CA THR A 917 -59.55 -27.59 14.45
C THR A 917 -58.28 -27.79 13.61
N ASP A 918 -57.97 -26.87 12.69
CA ASP A 918 -56.68 -26.75 12.02
C ASP A 918 -55.87 -25.62 12.67
N LYS A 919 -54.59 -25.87 12.97
CA LYS A 919 -53.71 -24.92 13.67
C LYS A 919 -52.63 -24.32 12.78
N ASP A 920 -52.60 -24.69 11.49
CA ASP A 920 -51.59 -24.26 10.52
C ASP A 920 -52.18 -23.38 9.39
N GLY A 921 -53.52 -23.33 9.21
CA GLY A 921 -54.19 -22.52 8.17
C GLY A 921 -54.91 -21.27 8.71
N ILE A 922 -54.48 -20.07 8.31
CA ILE A 922 -55.02 -18.79 8.82
C ILE A 922 -56.49 -18.54 8.44
N ASP A 923 -56.95 -19.05 7.30
CA ASP A 923 -58.35 -18.91 6.87
C ASP A 923 -59.29 -20.02 7.35
N ALA A 924 -58.80 -20.98 8.15
CA ALA A 924 -59.53 -22.22 8.43
C ALA A 924 -60.97 -22.02 8.95
N LEU A 925 -61.22 -21.08 9.87
CA LEU A 925 -62.57 -20.81 10.37
C LEU A 925 -63.43 -20.00 9.38
N TRP A 926 -62.81 -19.14 8.56
CA TRP A 926 -63.48 -18.32 7.57
C TRP A 926 -63.95 -19.17 6.39
N ASP A 927 -63.05 -19.99 5.84
CA ASP A 927 -63.36 -21.00 4.84
C ASP A 927 -64.40 -22.01 5.36
N GLU A 928 -64.29 -22.49 6.61
CA GLU A 928 -65.25 -23.44 7.20
C GLU A 928 -66.66 -22.82 7.36
N ALA A 929 -66.76 -21.52 7.68
CA ALA A 929 -68.04 -20.81 7.73
C ALA A 929 -68.66 -20.59 6.33
N ILE A 930 -67.85 -20.31 5.31
CA ILE A 930 -68.29 -20.15 3.92
C ILE A 930 -68.74 -21.50 3.35
N ASP A 931 -67.92 -22.55 3.44
CA ASP A 931 -68.25 -23.91 2.98
C ASP A 931 -69.56 -24.40 3.63
N ALA A 932 -69.75 -24.15 4.93
CA ALA A 932 -70.97 -24.52 5.65
C ALA A 932 -72.22 -23.79 5.12
N TYR A 933 -72.09 -22.51 4.75
CA TYR A 933 -73.18 -21.76 4.13
C TYR A 933 -73.44 -22.19 2.69
N GLU A 934 -72.41 -22.49 1.88
CA GLU A 934 -72.62 -22.95 0.50
C GLU A 934 -73.32 -24.32 0.42
N ASP A 935 -72.92 -25.28 1.27
CA ASP A 935 -73.49 -26.64 1.27
C ASP A 935 -74.90 -26.68 1.89
N GLU A 936 -75.13 -26.01 3.04
CA GLU A 936 -76.41 -26.06 3.79
C GLU A 936 -76.90 -24.66 4.30
N PRO A 937 -77.24 -23.69 3.41
CA PRO A 937 -77.54 -22.26 3.73
C PRO A 937 -78.83 -22.01 4.54
N ASN A 938 -79.40 -23.03 5.16
CA ASN A 938 -80.60 -22.97 6.00
C ASN A 938 -80.41 -23.74 7.33
N GLU A 939 -79.22 -24.30 7.59
CA GLU A 939 -78.85 -24.91 8.86
C GLU A 939 -77.83 -24.01 9.59
N THR A 940 -77.73 -24.17 10.91
CA THR A 940 -77.01 -23.24 11.80
C THR A 940 -75.59 -23.75 12.08
N TYR A 941 -74.58 -22.88 12.00
CA TYR A 941 -73.17 -23.28 12.07
C TYR A 941 -72.32 -22.34 12.95
N ASP A 942 -71.28 -22.90 13.59
CA ASP A 942 -70.26 -22.26 14.44
C ASP A 942 -68.92 -22.86 13.93
N PRO A 943 -68.00 -22.10 13.32
CA PRO A 943 -67.94 -20.64 13.16
C PRO A 943 -69.01 -20.00 12.25
N ASN A 944 -69.19 -18.69 12.40
CA ASN A 944 -70.10 -17.83 11.64
C ASN A 944 -69.72 -16.33 11.61
N PHE A 945 -68.72 -15.89 12.40
CA PHE A 945 -68.25 -14.50 12.48
C PHE A 945 -69.34 -13.47 12.86
N ASN A 946 -70.39 -13.89 13.57
CA ASN A 946 -71.45 -13.00 14.09
C ASN A 946 -71.31 -12.66 15.59
N ASP A 947 -70.35 -13.29 16.29
CA ASP A 947 -70.19 -13.18 17.75
C ASP A 947 -69.94 -11.74 18.22
N LEU A 948 -69.13 -10.97 17.48
CA LEU A 948 -69.01 -9.53 17.59
C LEU A 948 -68.71 -8.93 16.21
N ILE A 949 -69.41 -7.85 15.87
CA ILE A 949 -69.16 -7.03 14.67
C ILE A 949 -68.99 -5.57 15.12
N VAL A 950 -67.91 -4.95 14.68
CA VAL A 950 -67.53 -3.56 15.04
C VAL A 950 -67.26 -2.77 13.77
N TYR A 951 -67.79 -1.57 13.70
CA TYR A 951 -67.46 -0.56 12.70
C TYR A 951 -66.41 0.40 13.27
N VAL A 952 -65.42 0.78 12.47
CA VAL A 952 -64.42 1.80 12.80
C VAL A 952 -64.32 2.77 11.63
N GLU A 953 -64.33 4.06 11.93
CA GLU A 953 -64.26 5.16 10.97
C GLU A 953 -63.14 6.10 11.44
N VAL A 954 -62.27 6.51 10.51
CA VAL A 954 -61.09 7.33 10.82
C VAL A 954 -60.94 8.49 9.83
N GLU A 955 -61.19 9.71 10.32
CA GLU A 955 -61.06 10.96 9.55
C GLU A 955 -59.71 11.64 9.86
N GLN A 956 -59.04 12.24 8.88
CA GLN A 956 -57.85 13.05 9.16
C GLN A 956 -58.23 14.38 9.85
N ALA A 957 -57.75 14.58 11.07
CA ALA A 957 -58.11 15.71 11.93
C ALA A 957 -57.21 16.92 11.69
N GLY A 958 -57.83 18.06 11.39
CA GLY A 958 -57.15 19.36 11.42
C GLY A 958 -56.59 19.86 10.08
N VAL A 959 -56.93 19.21 8.97
CA VAL A 959 -56.71 19.75 7.62
C VAL A 959 -57.38 21.14 7.52
N ASP A 960 -56.58 22.17 7.26
CA ASP A 960 -57.04 23.51 6.84
C ASP A 960 -56.84 23.56 5.33
N PRO A 961 -57.86 23.24 4.50
CA PRO A 961 -57.70 23.02 3.06
C PRO A 961 -57.28 24.33 2.38
N GLY A 962 -55.97 24.47 2.20
CA GLY A 962 -55.33 25.61 1.59
C GLY A 962 -54.89 25.28 0.18
N LYS A 963 -54.97 26.28 -0.71
CA LYS A 963 -54.56 26.12 -2.11
C LYS A 963 -53.17 25.47 -2.22
N PRO A 964 -53.04 24.29 -2.86
CA PRO A 964 -51.75 23.62 -3.01
C PRO A 964 -50.74 24.49 -3.76
N SER A 965 -49.46 24.34 -3.41
CA SER A 965 -48.34 25.00 -4.08
C SER A 965 -47.44 23.94 -4.67
N ILE A 966 -47.52 23.78 -5.98
CA ILE A 966 -46.71 22.84 -6.76
C ILE A 966 -45.48 23.58 -7.29
N THR A 967 -44.45 22.83 -7.70
CA THR A 967 -43.40 23.34 -8.59
C THR A 967 -43.02 22.19 -9.50
N ILE A 968 -43.06 22.43 -10.80
CA ILE A 968 -42.71 21.43 -11.79
C ILE A 968 -41.26 20.95 -11.61
N SER A 969 -41.09 19.63 -11.52
CA SER A 969 -39.78 18.99 -11.63
C SER A 969 -39.68 18.41 -13.05
N PRO A 970 -38.97 19.07 -13.98
CA PRO A 970 -38.82 18.57 -15.33
C PRO A 970 -37.86 17.37 -15.34
N GLY A 971 -38.33 16.21 -15.81
CA GLY A 971 -37.44 15.14 -16.28
C GLY A 971 -36.68 15.61 -17.51
N SER A 972 -35.45 15.11 -17.67
CA SER A 972 -34.61 15.34 -18.85
C SER A 972 -34.92 14.31 -19.94
N GLY A 973 -35.36 14.75 -21.11
CA GLY A 973 -35.49 13.87 -22.28
C GLY A 973 -34.17 13.70 -23.02
N GLU A 974 -34.25 12.95 -24.13
CA GLU A 974 -33.23 12.98 -25.18
C GLU A 974 -33.78 13.85 -26.33
N GLU A 975 -32.91 14.65 -26.95
CA GLU A 975 -33.22 15.47 -28.14
C GLU A 975 -33.48 14.57 -29.37
N ALA A 976 -34.15 15.11 -30.39
CA ALA A 976 -34.24 14.42 -31.69
C ALA A 976 -32.85 14.29 -32.36
N ASP A 977 -32.19 13.16 -32.16
CA ASP A 977 -30.89 12.83 -32.79
C ASP A 977 -31.09 12.55 -34.29
N VAL A 978 -30.79 13.56 -35.10
CA VAL A 978 -30.94 13.55 -36.56
C VAL A 978 -29.61 13.82 -37.25
N GLY A 979 -29.32 13.10 -38.33
CA GLY A 979 -28.02 13.16 -38.99
C GLY A 979 -28.11 12.93 -40.50
N SER A 980 -27.22 13.58 -41.25
CA SER A 980 -26.93 13.19 -42.63
C SER A 980 -26.27 11.82 -42.64
N GLY A 981 -26.70 10.93 -43.53
CA GLY A 981 -26.06 9.63 -43.72
C GLY A 981 -24.69 9.77 -44.35
N GLU A 982 -23.84 8.74 -44.22
CA GLU A 982 -22.57 8.72 -44.95
C GLU A 982 -22.78 8.07 -46.31
N GLY A 983 -22.46 8.81 -47.38
CA GLY A 983 -22.33 8.23 -48.71
C GLY A 983 -21.19 7.20 -48.73
N GLY A 984 -21.32 6.17 -49.56
CA GLY A 984 -20.22 5.25 -49.78
C GLY A 984 -19.02 5.99 -50.38
N GLU A 985 -17.80 5.61 -49.99
CA GLU A 985 -16.60 6.11 -50.66
C GLU A 985 -16.67 5.75 -52.15
N ALA A 986 -17.02 6.73 -53.00
CA ALA A 986 -16.60 6.66 -54.38
C ALA A 986 -15.08 6.67 -54.37
N GLY A 987 -14.50 5.49 -54.59
CA GLY A 987 -13.19 5.39 -55.18
C GLY A 987 -13.22 6.18 -56.49
N THR A 988 -12.75 7.43 -56.42
CA THR A 988 -12.35 8.17 -57.59
C THR A 988 -11.39 7.31 -58.41
N PRO A 989 -11.16 7.62 -59.69
CA PRO A 989 -9.88 7.28 -60.30
C PRO A 989 -8.84 8.15 -59.56
N ASP A 990 -8.38 7.66 -58.40
CA ASP A 990 -7.83 8.50 -57.33
C ASP A 990 -6.65 9.36 -57.82
N ASP A 991 -6.64 10.63 -57.40
CA ASP A 991 -5.36 11.31 -57.23
C ASP A 991 -4.66 10.54 -56.09
N PHE A 992 -3.57 9.83 -56.42
CA PHE A 992 -3.04 8.70 -55.65
C PHE A 992 -2.63 9.09 -54.21
N ASP A 993 -3.57 9.09 -53.27
CA ASP A 993 -3.37 9.40 -51.84
C ASP A 993 -2.67 8.23 -51.14
N LEU A 994 -1.37 8.09 -51.44
CA LEU A 994 -0.52 7.05 -50.90
C LEU A 994 -0.18 7.36 -49.44
N LYS A 995 -1.08 6.95 -48.54
CA LYS A 995 -0.89 7.02 -47.09
C LYS A 995 0.27 6.12 -46.64
N LEU A 996 1.47 6.69 -46.68
CA LEU A 996 2.70 6.16 -46.12
C LEU A 996 2.61 6.20 -44.59
N GLY A 997 2.38 5.05 -43.96
CA GLY A 997 2.64 4.88 -42.53
C GLY A 997 4.14 4.81 -42.29
N GLY A 998 4.59 5.11 -41.07
CA GLY A 998 5.97 4.92 -40.68
C GLY A 998 6.23 5.24 -39.23
N ASP A 999 7.26 4.59 -38.69
CA ASP A 999 7.73 4.68 -37.31
C ASP A 999 9.27 4.72 -37.31
N ALA A 1000 9.86 5.26 -36.25
CA ALA A 1000 11.31 5.27 -36.06
C ALA A 1000 11.67 4.73 -34.68
N ASP A 1001 12.50 3.69 -34.62
CA ASP A 1001 12.99 3.11 -33.37
C ASP A 1001 14.29 3.80 -32.94
N SER A 1002 14.31 4.34 -31.73
CA SER A 1002 15.41 5.14 -31.20
C SER A 1002 16.54 4.26 -30.66
N GLY A 1003 17.71 4.31 -31.29
CA GLY A 1003 18.90 3.64 -30.79
C GLY A 1003 19.43 4.27 -29.49
N ASP A 1004 19.69 3.44 -28.48
CA ASP A 1004 20.51 3.80 -27.32
C ASP A 1004 21.97 4.04 -27.75
N SER A 1005 22.65 4.99 -27.09
CA SER A 1005 24.08 5.23 -27.30
C SER A 1005 24.92 3.99 -26.96
N PRO A 1006 26.07 3.76 -27.64
CA PRO A 1006 26.95 2.66 -27.32
C PRO A 1006 27.53 2.84 -25.91
N ASP A 1007 27.71 1.71 -25.21
CA ASP A 1007 28.29 1.67 -23.87
C ASP A 1007 29.79 2.00 -23.93
N VAL A 1008 30.13 3.28 -23.73
CA VAL A 1008 31.50 3.79 -23.65
C VAL A 1008 31.74 4.57 -22.36
N GLY A 1009 32.94 4.44 -21.80
CA GLY A 1009 33.26 5.02 -20.50
C GLY A 1009 34.63 4.62 -19.96
N PRO A 1010 34.97 5.09 -18.74
CA PRO A 1010 36.16 4.66 -18.02
C PRO A 1010 36.12 3.15 -17.75
N GLY A 1011 37.28 2.50 -17.83
CA GLY A 1011 37.40 1.08 -17.51
C GLY A 1011 37.13 0.83 -16.05
N ASP A 1012 36.31 -0.18 -15.73
CA ASP A 1012 35.93 -0.38 -14.34
C ASP A 1012 37.16 -0.83 -13.51
N SER A 1013 37.25 -0.26 -12.31
CA SER A 1013 38.32 -0.49 -11.34
C SER A 1013 37.73 -1.01 -10.02
N ASP A 1014 36.61 -1.73 -10.11
CA ASP A 1014 35.82 -2.13 -8.96
C ASP A 1014 36.45 -3.31 -8.18
N GLN A 1015 36.93 -2.99 -6.98
CA GLN A 1015 36.94 -3.93 -5.86
C GLN A 1015 36.08 -3.42 -4.69
N GLY A 1016 34.79 -3.21 -4.98
CA GLY A 1016 33.72 -3.03 -4.01
C GLY A 1016 33.48 -4.28 -3.16
N GLY A 1017 34.44 -4.65 -2.29
CA GLY A 1017 34.20 -5.81 -1.41
C GLY A 1017 35.34 -6.38 -0.58
N ALA A 1018 36.40 -5.65 -0.24
CA ALA A 1018 37.15 -6.00 0.98
C ALA A 1018 36.21 -5.79 2.21
N PRO A 1019 36.18 -6.69 3.20
CA PRO A 1019 35.14 -6.68 4.24
C PRO A 1019 35.26 -5.49 5.19
N GLU A 1020 34.21 -5.27 6.00
CA GLU A 1020 34.31 -4.55 7.29
C GLU A 1020 35.19 -5.35 8.28
N SER A 1021 36.49 -5.46 7.99
CA SER A 1021 37.45 -5.37 9.05
C SER A 1021 37.49 -3.92 9.49
N GLN A 1022 36.86 -3.66 10.64
CA GLN A 1022 37.57 -2.85 11.62
C GLN A 1022 38.96 -3.47 11.78
N VAL A 1023 39.95 -2.89 11.12
CA VAL A 1023 41.33 -2.99 11.62
C VAL A 1023 41.29 -2.23 12.94
N VAL A 1024 40.95 -2.96 14.00
CA VAL A 1024 41.41 -2.64 15.33
C VAL A 1024 42.92 -2.57 15.17
N ASP A 1025 43.52 -1.42 15.49
CA ASP A 1025 44.97 -1.29 15.63
C ASP A 1025 45.41 -2.13 16.84
N ASN A 1026 45.45 -3.44 16.64
CA ASN A 1026 46.32 -4.37 17.32
C ASN A 1026 47.69 -4.36 16.62
N THR A 1027 48.21 -3.16 16.33
CA THR A 1027 49.59 -2.93 16.73
C THR A 1027 49.61 -3.14 18.24
N GLY A 1028 50.53 -3.97 18.76
CA GLY A 1028 50.54 -4.42 20.15
C GLY A 1028 50.95 -3.33 21.15
N ILE A 1029 50.49 -2.10 20.96
CA ILE A 1029 51.05 -0.88 21.53
C ILE A 1029 50.04 -0.26 22.49
N ASP A 1030 50.15 -0.58 23.78
CA ASP A 1030 49.48 0.18 24.83
C ASP A 1030 50.21 1.53 24.99
N ILE A 1031 49.69 2.58 24.34
CA ILE A 1031 50.22 3.96 24.42
C ILE A 1031 49.84 4.57 25.79
N GLY A 1032 50.42 3.97 26.84
CA GLY A 1032 50.12 4.23 28.25
C GLY A 1032 51.03 3.50 29.24
N SER A 1033 52.02 2.70 28.77
CA SER A 1033 52.87 1.87 29.63
C SER A 1033 54.36 1.97 29.30
N ASP A 1034 55.21 1.87 30.33
CA ASP A 1034 56.67 2.08 30.28
C ASP A 1034 57.51 0.93 29.68
N HIS A 1035 56.94 0.10 28.79
CA HIS A 1035 57.63 -1.03 28.15
C HIS A 1035 57.49 -0.98 26.62
N VAL A 1036 58.49 -1.46 25.90
CA VAL A 1036 58.39 -1.67 24.44
C VAL A 1036 57.79 -3.05 24.18
N VAL A 1037 56.78 -3.11 23.33
CA VAL A 1037 56.36 -4.35 22.66
C VAL A 1037 56.89 -4.32 21.22
N VAL A 1038 57.70 -5.31 20.86
CA VAL A 1038 58.29 -5.47 19.53
C VAL A 1038 57.69 -6.74 18.90
N GLY A 1039 56.65 -6.53 18.09
CA GLY A 1039 55.88 -7.52 17.33
C GLY A 1039 55.28 -6.87 16.08
#